data_AF-A0A2D6QWU0-F1
#
_entry.id   AF-A0A2D6QWU0-F1
#
_cell.length_a   1.000
_cell.length_b   1.000
_cell.length_c   1.000
_cell.angle_alpha   90.00
_cell.angle_beta   90.00
_cell.angle_gamma   90.00
#
_symmetry.space_group_name_H-M   'P 1'
#
loop_
_entity.id
_entity.type
_entity.pdbx_description
1 polymer ?
#
loop_
_entity_poly.entity_id
_entity_poly.type
_entity_poly.pdbx_seq_one_letter_code
_entity_poly.pdbx_strand_id
1 'polypeptide(L)'
;MYFHRIYFLLIALAISVALIIGGINLIYNEFNVGYRMNFQSTFTLVGKERNLLKAWAVCQYEKLFRTLFNTNESGLPPVHIYVPEKVQKSLIQDIPVSLKQWRKAYIKDDGRFNRIEVRTRGDNTTHWGYEKKSWRVKRKKQQVVNRVRKLDYIVPRTKNIFDWHLGCRIAHMAGVLAPDTRLVELFINDMSYGVYNESEFLGESFLRNNNIMPVNFYKGEQENAERKLMVDMYLFNNPALWKKLSYFNLLPENDYSDMEYFINLVKCSETSERCFEKLKMVCRIEDWARFSAFQTLIQYSHSSDHHNGRLILDPWKGSVIPVVTDPSVVYSEDEELKLDLPGNSFLGLYHMSSEFILEKYKILNSLLMNDILTNAASEQKTILPSLRKTWARDKYHNQFVYSNMLDRGLAYDNGMEVEWKRFFKRMEFLDEWLRNELSKNPSVSWYKKSKNIVSVVIDSAVPVDKLTFFMQPTEPMPTSVFWDVDGNGVVTVDDIEIPYTFDDNRIILMATWGANHRNGKHYPTQFNIIYGERCAIEALTVNNAITGEEFNALRDSGKKGMSPHRLNRPIIESGTKVLKELPKSMTIEKTMVFSDPVRIHPGTTIKMKPQTSLIFREKLFAEGTEDCPIVITASQPGNPWGVIALHGKSTSNSKLSCLSIDSGSESFVDNVRYSAMLSLHETSNVKLINIKMKNSYKSDDMLHIIYSQDIDIINPLLENALGDAIDIDMSSFVTINGGKIYSSGNDGVDLMSSSALIRNVQILSSGDKGVSVGEASDALIFKSSLNGNVTGIASKDDSMVTVIDSMLNNNKKQVEAYYKNWRYGKGGRVLIDSSVLSAESNDIFADERSMVNILNSEINPQIYKPKETVKIEYSLERSVKEKGDSSLRIYKESSKDLLHKWGISENK
;
A
#
# COMPACT_ATOMS: atom_id res chain seq x y z
N MET A 1 -30.50 32.72 68.88
CA MET A 1 -29.36 33.28 68.09
C MET A 1 -28.09 32.42 68.11
N TYR A 2 -27.80 31.61 69.14
CA TYR A 2 -26.58 30.76 69.19
C TYR A 2 -26.57 29.57 68.22
N PHE A 3 -27.75 28.98 67.94
CA PHE A 3 -27.87 27.81 67.07
C PHE A 3 -27.48 28.06 65.60
N HIS A 4 -27.74 29.25 65.04
CA HIS A 4 -27.38 29.57 63.66
C HIS A 4 -25.87 29.80 63.44
N ARG A 5 -25.13 30.23 64.48
CA ARG A 5 -23.68 30.42 64.40
C ARG A 5 -22.92 29.10 64.30
N ILE A 6 -23.38 28.06 64.97
CA ILE A 6 -22.72 26.74 64.94
C ILE A 6 -22.86 26.09 63.57
N TYR A 7 -24.04 26.14 62.94
CA TYR A 7 -24.21 25.64 61.57
C TYR A 7 -23.41 26.45 60.55
N PHE A 8 -23.35 27.77 60.70
CA PHE A 8 -22.51 28.61 59.86
C PHE A 8 -21.03 28.26 60.01
N LEU A 9 -20.55 28.06 61.24
CA LEU A 9 -19.17 27.65 61.52
C LEU A 9 -18.86 26.23 61.01
N LEU A 10 -19.80 25.29 61.10
CA LEU A 10 -19.66 23.95 60.55
C LEU A 10 -19.62 23.95 59.02
N ILE A 11 -20.46 24.77 58.37
CA ILE A 11 -20.42 24.96 56.91
C ILE A 11 -19.11 25.65 56.51
N ALA A 12 -18.70 26.72 57.20
CA ALA A 12 -17.44 27.40 56.94
C ALA A 12 -16.23 26.48 57.16
N LEU A 13 -16.25 25.63 58.19
CA LEU A 13 -15.23 24.62 58.45
C LEU A 13 -15.24 23.54 57.38
N ALA A 14 -16.40 23.03 56.96
CA ALA A 14 -16.52 22.05 55.88
C ALA A 14 -16.01 22.62 54.54
N ILE A 15 -16.33 23.88 54.23
CA ILE A 15 -15.80 24.58 53.06
C ILE A 15 -14.28 24.75 53.19
N SER A 16 -13.78 25.14 54.36
CA SER A 16 -12.34 25.33 54.60
C SER A 16 -11.56 24.02 54.48
N VAL A 17 -12.07 22.93 55.06
CA VAL A 17 -11.50 21.58 54.93
C VAL A 17 -11.55 21.11 53.48
N ALA A 18 -12.65 21.33 52.77
CA ALA A 18 -12.76 21.03 51.34
C ALA A 18 -11.76 21.84 50.50
N LEU A 19 -11.54 23.12 50.81
CA LEU A 19 -10.55 23.98 50.17
C LEU A 19 -9.12 23.54 50.47
N ILE A 20 -8.82 23.12 51.71
CA ILE A 20 -7.49 22.61 52.09
C ILE A 20 -7.22 21.26 51.41
N ILE A 21 -8.16 20.30 51.46
CA ILE A 21 -8.02 19.01 50.78
C ILE A 21 -7.93 19.22 49.27
N GLY A 22 -8.75 20.12 48.71
CA GLY A 22 -8.68 20.53 47.31
C GLY A 22 -7.33 21.12 46.95
N GLY A 23 -6.77 21.99 47.79
CA GLY A 23 -5.45 22.60 47.64
C GLY A 23 -4.30 21.60 47.72
N ILE A 24 -4.35 20.65 48.67
CA ILE A 24 -3.34 19.58 48.79
C ILE A 24 -3.39 18.65 47.58
N ASN A 25 -4.59 18.23 47.17
CA ASN A 25 -4.79 17.38 46.00
C ASN A 25 -4.35 18.12 44.72
N LEU A 26 -4.60 19.42 44.64
CA LEU A 26 -4.10 20.29 43.58
C LEU A 26 -2.57 20.29 43.54
N ILE A 27 -1.88 20.59 44.66
CA ILE A 27 -0.41 20.61 44.72
C ILE A 27 0.17 19.25 44.36
N TYR A 28 -0.43 18.16 44.85
CA TYR A 28 -0.01 16.80 44.51
C TYR A 28 -0.18 16.49 43.02
N ASN A 29 -1.28 16.92 42.41
CA ASN A 29 -1.51 16.74 40.98
C ASN A 29 -0.61 17.64 40.13
N GLU A 30 -0.36 18.89 40.52
CA GLU A 30 0.60 19.76 39.84
C GLU A 30 2.02 19.23 39.92
N PHE A 31 2.44 18.75 41.09
CA PHE A 31 3.75 18.14 41.24
C PHE A 31 3.85 16.89 40.36
N ASN A 32 2.83 16.04 40.32
CA ASN A 32 2.82 14.86 39.47
C ASN A 32 2.79 15.18 37.97
N VAL A 33 1.95 16.12 37.52
CA VAL A 33 1.86 16.51 36.12
C VAL A 33 3.12 17.27 35.70
N GLY A 34 3.58 18.21 36.51
CA GLY A 34 4.84 18.94 36.31
C GLY A 34 6.04 17.99 36.28
N TYR A 35 6.13 17.04 37.21
CA TYR A 35 7.16 16.00 37.21
C TYR A 35 7.08 15.12 35.95
N ARG A 36 5.88 14.64 35.59
CA ARG A 36 5.65 13.85 34.36
C ARG A 36 6.04 14.60 33.08
N MET A 37 5.87 15.92 33.07
CA MET A 37 6.15 16.77 31.91
C MET A 37 7.61 17.24 31.84
N ASN A 38 8.23 17.52 32.98
CA ASN A 38 9.62 17.95 33.06
C ASN A 38 10.62 16.79 32.85
N PHE A 39 10.23 15.53 33.14
CA PHE A 39 11.11 14.37 32.93
C PHE A 39 11.18 13.91 31.47
N GLN A 40 10.26 14.35 30.60
CA GLN A 40 10.21 13.97 29.18
C GLN A 40 10.34 15.14 28.21
N SER A 41 10.54 16.38 28.68
CA SER A 41 10.67 17.53 27.78
C SER A 41 11.97 17.47 26.98
N THR A 42 11.90 16.83 25.81
CA THR A 42 12.73 17.19 24.67
C THR A 42 12.42 18.64 24.27
N PHE A 43 13.22 19.55 24.79
CA PHE A 43 13.81 20.73 24.14
C PHE A 43 12.99 21.86 23.49
N THR A 44 11.64 21.93 23.52
CA THR A 44 10.94 23.09 22.90
C THR A 44 9.87 23.80 23.74
N LEU A 45 9.57 23.35 24.96
CA LEU A 45 8.36 23.82 25.69
C LEU A 45 8.66 24.59 26.99
N VAL A 46 9.89 25.04 27.20
CA VAL A 46 10.35 25.68 28.46
C VAL A 46 10.03 27.20 28.51
N GLY A 47 9.48 27.80 27.44
CA GLY A 47 9.43 29.27 27.31
C GLY A 47 8.12 30.00 27.68
N LYS A 48 6.99 29.32 27.96
CA LYS A 48 5.73 30.00 28.33
C LYS A 48 5.28 29.56 29.72
N GLU A 49 5.16 30.50 30.65
CA GLU A 49 4.63 30.29 31.99
C GLU A 49 3.27 29.57 31.92
N ARG A 50 3.25 28.32 32.38
CA ARG A 50 2.01 27.56 32.52
C ARG A 50 1.39 27.91 33.87
N ASN A 51 0.33 28.72 33.87
CA ASN A 51 -0.53 28.83 35.06
C ASN A 51 -1.40 27.57 35.16
N LEU A 52 -0.79 26.48 35.63
CA LEU A 52 -1.38 25.15 35.77
C LEU A 52 -2.58 25.17 36.74
N LEU A 53 -2.53 26.02 37.76
CA LEU A 53 -3.62 26.22 38.73
C LEU A 53 -4.87 26.72 38.04
N LYS A 54 -4.73 27.79 37.24
CA LYS A 54 -5.84 28.33 36.45
C LYS A 54 -6.36 27.30 35.45
N ALA A 55 -5.47 26.58 34.77
CA ALA A 55 -5.86 25.53 33.84
C ALA A 55 -6.64 24.40 34.53
N TRP A 56 -6.18 23.94 35.69
CA TRP A 56 -6.86 22.92 36.50
C TRP A 56 -8.22 23.41 36.98
N ALA A 57 -8.29 24.61 37.55
CA ALA A 57 -9.53 25.16 38.10
C ALA A 57 -10.61 25.30 37.01
N VAL A 58 -10.23 25.83 35.85
CA VAL A 58 -11.12 25.93 34.68
C VAL A 58 -11.55 24.53 34.22
N CYS A 59 -10.64 23.57 34.12
CA CYS A 59 -10.99 22.20 33.74
C CYS A 59 -11.94 21.52 34.73
N GLN A 60 -11.78 21.74 36.04
CA GLN A 60 -12.67 21.13 37.05
C GLN A 60 -14.06 21.78 37.05
N TYR A 61 -14.12 23.11 36.95
CA TYR A 61 -15.38 23.83 36.81
C TYR A 61 -16.16 23.34 35.58
N GLU A 62 -15.46 23.24 34.44
CA GLU A 62 -16.04 22.79 33.18
C GLU A 62 -16.60 21.37 33.26
N LYS A 63 -15.87 20.45 33.90
CA LYS A 63 -16.33 19.09 34.12
C LYS A 63 -17.60 19.06 34.94
N LEU A 64 -17.66 19.84 36.03
CA LEU A 64 -18.86 19.93 36.85
C LEU A 64 -20.04 20.48 36.03
N PHE A 65 -19.82 21.61 35.34
CA PHE A 65 -20.85 22.27 34.53
C PHE A 65 -21.38 21.34 33.44
N ARG A 66 -20.53 20.76 32.60
CA ARG A 66 -20.97 19.88 31.50
C ARG A 66 -21.55 18.56 31.99
N THR A 67 -21.17 18.07 33.16
CA THR A 67 -21.81 16.87 33.74
C THR A 67 -23.24 17.16 34.18
N LEU A 68 -23.53 18.39 34.64
CA LEU A 68 -24.86 18.80 35.09
C LEU A 68 -25.79 19.22 33.95
N PHE A 69 -25.23 19.80 32.87
CA PHE A 69 -26.01 20.41 31.77
C PHE A 69 -25.78 19.71 30.41
N ASN A 70 -25.46 18.41 30.43
CA ASN A 70 -25.21 17.67 29.19
C ASN A 70 -26.50 17.41 28.39
N THR A 71 -26.38 17.38 27.07
CA THR A 71 -27.48 16.96 26.19
C THR A 71 -27.28 15.51 25.74
N ASN A 72 -28.39 14.79 25.55
CA ASN A 72 -28.38 13.40 25.04
C ASN A 72 -28.45 13.34 23.50
N GLU A 73 -28.16 14.43 22.81
CA GLU A 73 -28.20 14.47 21.35
C GLU A 73 -27.09 13.62 20.73
N SER A 74 -27.45 12.80 19.74
CA SER A 74 -26.46 12.02 18.99
C SER A 74 -25.45 12.93 18.28
N GLY A 75 -24.16 12.64 18.45
CA GLY A 75 -23.06 13.36 17.79
C GLY A 75 -22.25 12.42 16.90
N LEU A 76 -20.94 12.32 17.15
CA LEU A 76 -20.06 11.38 16.45
C LEU A 76 -20.44 9.93 16.78
N PRO A 77 -20.09 8.95 15.93
CA PRO A 77 -20.33 7.54 16.20
C PRO A 77 -19.79 7.13 17.58
N PRO A 78 -20.63 6.56 18.46
CA PRO A 78 -20.23 6.23 19.81
C PRO A 78 -19.43 4.92 19.87
N VAL A 79 -18.39 4.89 20.70
CA VAL A 79 -17.63 3.68 21.04
C VAL A 79 -17.60 3.52 22.54
N HIS A 80 -18.16 2.42 23.05
CA HIS A 80 -18.28 2.18 24.49
C HIS A 80 -17.26 1.16 24.98
N ILE A 81 -16.29 1.61 25.78
CA ILE A 81 -15.37 0.74 26.51
C ILE A 81 -15.64 0.80 28.02
N TYR A 82 -15.44 -0.32 28.70
CA TYR A 82 -15.63 -0.45 30.13
C TYR A 82 -14.31 -0.87 30.75
N VAL A 83 -13.68 0.08 31.44
CA VAL A 83 -12.35 -0.06 32.01
C VAL A 83 -12.48 0.06 33.52
N PRO A 84 -12.26 -1.02 34.29
CA PRO A 84 -12.34 -0.98 35.74
C PRO A 84 -11.43 0.10 36.34
N GLU A 85 -11.88 0.80 37.38
CA GLU A 85 -11.10 1.89 37.98
C GLU A 85 -9.71 1.42 38.47
N LYS A 86 -9.64 0.22 39.05
CA LYS A 86 -8.37 -0.42 39.43
C LYS A 86 -7.42 -0.59 38.24
N VAL A 87 -7.96 -0.91 37.06
CA VAL A 87 -7.18 -1.02 35.82
C VAL A 87 -6.66 0.35 35.40
N GLN A 88 -7.53 1.37 35.39
CA GLN A 88 -7.13 2.75 35.03
C GLN A 88 -6.01 3.27 35.94
N LYS A 89 -6.12 3.06 37.26
CA LYS A 89 -5.07 3.41 38.24
C LYS A 89 -3.77 2.64 37.97
N SER A 90 -3.86 1.32 37.72
CA SER A 90 -2.68 0.49 37.48
C SER A 90 -1.85 0.88 36.25
N LEU A 91 -2.47 1.52 35.25
CA LEU A 91 -1.79 1.94 34.03
C LEU A 91 -0.88 3.16 34.26
N ILE A 92 -1.07 3.91 35.35
CA ILE A 92 -0.38 5.18 35.62
C ILE A 92 0.42 5.20 36.94
N GLN A 93 0.60 4.04 37.58
CA GLN A 93 1.27 3.90 38.88
C GLN A 93 2.81 3.79 38.76
N ASP A 94 3.33 3.15 37.72
CA ASP A 94 4.76 2.86 37.56
C ASP A 94 5.21 3.19 36.13
N ILE A 95 5.12 4.48 35.80
CA ILE A 95 5.44 4.99 34.47
C ILE A 95 6.97 5.04 34.27
N PRO A 96 7.49 4.79 33.04
CA PRO A 96 6.75 4.55 31.80
C PRO A 96 6.35 3.08 31.59
N VAL A 97 6.84 2.14 32.41
CA VAL A 97 6.65 0.70 32.22
C VAL A 97 5.18 0.31 32.20
N SER A 98 4.38 0.84 33.14
CA SER A 98 2.96 0.53 33.28
C SER A 98 2.10 0.94 32.07
N LEU A 99 2.52 1.97 31.32
CA LEU A 99 1.76 2.54 30.20
C LEU A 99 1.53 1.51 29.08
N LYS A 100 2.56 0.71 28.79
CA LYS A 100 2.56 -0.22 27.65
C LYS A 100 2.05 -1.62 28.00
N GLN A 101 1.65 -1.87 29.25
CA GLN A 101 1.14 -3.16 29.71
C GLN A 101 -0.35 -3.35 29.38
N TRP A 102 -0.69 -4.51 28.82
CA TRP A 102 -2.09 -4.87 28.54
C TRP A 102 -2.87 -5.18 29.83
N ARG A 103 -4.11 -4.72 29.88
CA ARG A 103 -5.06 -4.95 30.98
C ARG A 103 -6.42 -5.35 30.45
N LYS A 104 -7.12 -6.21 31.18
CA LYS A 104 -8.45 -6.70 30.78
C LYS A 104 -9.50 -5.58 30.91
N ALA A 105 -10.37 -5.48 29.92
CA ALA A 105 -11.50 -4.55 29.87
C ALA A 105 -12.62 -5.16 29.00
N TYR A 106 -13.69 -4.38 28.77
CA TYR A 106 -14.78 -4.78 27.89
C TYR A 106 -15.07 -3.68 26.86
N ILE A 107 -15.58 -4.08 25.69
CA ILE A 107 -16.18 -3.20 24.69
C ILE A 107 -17.61 -3.64 24.48
N LYS A 108 -18.53 -2.70 24.25
CA LYS A 108 -19.93 -3.01 23.97
C LYS A 108 -20.20 -2.85 22.48
N ASP A 109 -20.46 -3.99 21.82
CA ASP A 109 -20.83 -4.07 20.40
C ASP A 109 -22.26 -4.65 20.33
N ASP A 110 -23.17 -4.02 19.58
CA ASP A 110 -24.56 -4.48 19.38
C ASP A 110 -25.28 -4.89 20.68
N GLY A 111 -25.07 -4.10 21.74
CA GLY A 111 -25.65 -4.34 23.07
C GLY A 111 -24.96 -5.43 23.91
N ARG A 112 -23.96 -6.14 23.37
CA ARG A 112 -23.24 -7.23 24.05
C ARG A 112 -21.86 -6.80 24.54
N PHE A 113 -21.46 -7.27 25.72
CA PHE A 113 -20.13 -7.02 26.28
C PHE A 113 -19.11 -8.04 25.78
N ASN A 114 -18.13 -7.58 25.01
CA ASN A 114 -17.02 -8.39 24.51
C ASN A 114 -15.74 -8.12 25.32
N ARG A 115 -15.04 -9.19 25.70
CA ARG A 115 -13.76 -9.09 26.43
C ARG A 115 -12.66 -8.57 25.52
N ILE A 116 -11.98 -7.52 25.95
CA ILE A 116 -10.84 -6.91 25.26
C ILE A 116 -9.64 -6.73 26.20
N GLU A 117 -8.50 -6.39 25.63
CA GLU A 117 -7.37 -5.85 26.36
C GLU A 117 -7.15 -4.39 25.98
N VAL A 118 -6.83 -3.54 26.95
CA VAL A 118 -6.53 -2.12 26.77
C VAL A 118 -5.18 -1.77 27.37
N ARG A 119 -4.57 -0.71 26.83
CA ARG A 119 -3.40 -0.04 27.39
C ARG A 119 -3.38 1.42 26.92
N THR A 120 -2.51 2.26 27.48
CA THR A 120 -2.31 3.60 26.92
C THR A 120 -1.50 3.53 25.63
N ARG A 121 -1.62 4.58 24.81
CA ARG A 121 -0.94 4.71 23.50
C ARG A 121 -0.12 6.00 23.47
N GLY A 122 0.92 6.03 22.64
CA GLY A 122 1.76 7.21 22.42
C GLY A 122 2.93 7.31 23.40
N ASP A 123 4.01 7.95 22.97
CA ASP A 123 5.19 8.18 23.78
C ASP A 123 5.17 9.58 24.43
N ASN A 124 4.61 10.59 23.75
CA ASN A 124 4.42 11.94 24.28
C ASN A 124 3.41 11.98 25.44
N THR A 125 3.77 12.72 26.49
CA THR A 125 2.94 13.01 27.68
C THR A 125 1.50 13.44 27.38
N THR A 126 1.22 14.12 26.26
CA THR A 126 -0.15 14.52 25.88
C THR A 126 -1.09 13.33 25.75
N HIS A 127 -0.59 12.14 25.43
CA HIS A 127 -1.40 10.94 25.26
C HIS A 127 -1.75 10.22 26.56
N TRP A 128 -1.00 10.40 27.65
CA TRP A 128 -1.17 9.59 28.86
C TRP A 128 -1.01 10.36 30.18
N GLY A 129 -0.46 11.57 30.15
CA GLY A 129 -0.17 12.41 31.30
C GLY A 129 -1.40 13.07 31.92
N TYR A 130 -2.46 13.27 31.14
CA TYR A 130 -3.70 13.92 31.57
C TYR A 130 -4.86 12.94 31.79
N GLU A 131 -6.04 13.43 32.20
CA GLU A 131 -7.22 12.58 32.44
C GLU A 131 -7.79 12.01 31.14
N LYS A 132 -7.97 12.84 30.10
CA LYS A 132 -8.28 12.35 28.76
C LYS A 132 -7.00 11.77 28.13
N LYS A 133 -7.00 10.46 27.89
CA LYS A 133 -5.84 9.68 27.42
C LYS A 133 -6.12 9.00 26.10
N SER A 134 -5.07 8.70 25.33
CA SER A 134 -5.16 7.83 24.17
C SER A 134 -5.10 6.35 24.58
N TRP A 135 -5.93 5.54 23.96
CA TRP A 135 -6.07 4.12 24.26
C TRP A 135 -5.68 3.27 23.07
N ARG A 136 -5.08 2.11 23.32
CA ARG A 136 -5.02 1.03 22.35
C ARG A 136 -5.89 -0.11 22.85
N VAL A 137 -6.84 -0.53 22.03
CA VAL A 137 -7.74 -1.65 22.27
C VAL A 137 -7.31 -2.85 21.43
N LYS A 138 -7.29 -4.03 22.03
CA LYS A 138 -6.98 -5.31 21.37
C LYS A 138 -8.11 -6.29 21.61
N ARG A 139 -8.76 -6.70 20.52
CA ARG A 139 -9.83 -7.71 20.50
C ARG A 139 -9.25 -9.13 20.55
N LYS A 140 -10.08 -10.10 20.95
CA LYS A 140 -9.76 -11.53 20.79
C LYS A 140 -9.77 -11.91 19.31
N LYS A 141 -8.99 -12.94 18.95
CA LYS A 141 -8.88 -13.44 17.57
C LYS A 141 -10.24 -13.82 16.95
N GLN A 142 -11.16 -14.36 17.74
CA GLN A 142 -12.51 -14.75 17.29
C GLN A 142 -13.52 -13.59 17.25
N GLN A 143 -13.14 -12.38 17.67
CA GLN A 143 -14.01 -11.21 17.81
C GLN A 143 -13.49 -10.03 16.97
N VAL A 144 -12.74 -10.33 15.91
CA VAL A 144 -12.16 -9.30 15.03
C VAL A 144 -13.23 -8.76 14.12
N VAL A 145 -13.14 -7.46 13.82
CA VAL A 145 -14.07 -6.75 12.95
C VAL A 145 -13.26 -6.24 11.77
N ASN A 146 -13.72 -6.50 10.54
CA ASN A 146 -13.04 -6.10 9.30
C ASN A 146 -11.56 -6.49 9.27
N ARG A 147 -11.23 -7.71 9.75
CA ARG A 147 -9.86 -8.24 9.90
C ARG A 147 -8.94 -7.42 10.83
N VAL A 148 -9.44 -6.38 11.49
CA VAL A 148 -8.72 -5.52 12.43
C VAL A 148 -8.89 -6.04 13.86
N ARG A 149 -7.75 -6.34 14.48
CA ARG A 149 -7.69 -6.82 15.88
C ARG A 149 -7.31 -5.73 16.87
N LYS A 150 -6.55 -4.74 16.44
CA LYS A 150 -6.03 -3.67 17.29
C LYS A 150 -6.48 -2.33 16.71
N LEU A 151 -7.13 -1.53 17.54
CA LEU A 151 -7.59 -0.17 17.21
C LEU A 151 -6.97 0.80 18.20
N ASP A 152 -6.51 1.93 17.69
CA ASP A 152 -6.05 3.07 18.47
C ASP A 152 -7.16 4.12 18.56
N TYR A 153 -7.38 4.63 19.76
CA TYR A 153 -8.26 5.76 20.05
C TYR A 153 -7.38 6.90 20.53
N ILE A 154 -7.20 7.88 19.66
CA ILE A 154 -6.16 8.90 19.78
C ILE A 154 -6.80 10.24 20.13
N VAL A 155 -6.28 10.89 21.16
CA VAL A 155 -6.70 12.27 21.49
C VAL A 155 -6.26 13.23 20.38
N PRO A 156 -7.13 14.11 19.88
CA PRO A 156 -6.75 15.14 18.92
C PRO A 156 -5.68 16.08 19.51
N ARG A 157 -4.77 16.57 18.67
CA ARG A 157 -3.65 17.44 19.07
C ARG A 157 -3.66 18.81 18.41
N THR A 158 -4.26 18.91 17.22
CA THR A 158 -4.25 20.14 16.42
C THR A 158 -5.62 20.80 16.45
N LYS A 159 -5.64 22.13 16.27
CA LYS A 159 -6.83 22.97 16.36
C LYS A 159 -7.97 22.58 15.41
N ASN A 160 -7.71 21.83 14.34
CA ASN A 160 -8.76 21.38 13.44
C ASN A 160 -9.48 20.12 13.95
N ILE A 161 -8.91 19.38 14.91
CA ILE A 161 -9.41 18.10 15.47
C ILE A 161 -9.43 16.92 14.47
N PHE A 162 -9.95 17.15 13.26
CA PHE A 162 -10.06 16.17 12.18
C PHE A 162 -8.81 16.04 11.31
N ASP A 163 -7.78 16.80 11.62
CA ASP A 163 -6.55 16.94 10.82
C ASP A 163 -5.90 15.62 10.40
N TRP A 164 -5.68 14.71 11.36
CA TRP A 164 -5.17 13.36 11.09
C TRP A 164 -6.09 12.64 10.11
N HIS A 165 -7.39 12.59 10.41
CA HIS A 165 -8.38 11.90 9.59
C HIS A 165 -8.36 12.44 8.16
N LEU A 166 -8.40 13.77 8.00
CA LEU A 166 -8.31 14.44 6.70
C LEU A 166 -7.02 14.06 5.97
N GLY A 167 -5.86 14.07 6.63
CA GLY A 167 -4.59 13.64 6.03
C GLY A 167 -4.63 12.19 5.55
N CYS A 168 -5.22 11.26 6.31
CA CYS A 168 -5.39 9.88 5.86
C CYS A 168 -6.40 9.75 4.70
N ARG A 169 -7.46 10.56 4.69
CA ARG A 169 -8.43 10.61 3.57
C ARG A 169 -7.77 11.12 2.29
N ILE A 170 -7.01 12.22 2.35
CA ILE A 170 -6.26 12.74 1.19
C ILE A 170 -5.25 11.69 0.70
N ALA A 171 -4.55 10.99 1.60
CA ALA A 171 -3.65 9.90 1.22
C ALA A 171 -4.38 8.79 0.45
N HIS A 172 -5.50 8.29 0.97
CA HIS A 172 -6.31 7.27 0.30
C HIS A 172 -6.82 7.72 -1.07
N MET A 173 -7.34 8.95 -1.17
CA MET A 173 -7.80 9.54 -2.43
C MET A 173 -6.66 9.73 -3.43
N ALA A 174 -5.45 10.02 -2.94
CA ALA A 174 -4.25 10.13 -3.76
C ALA A 174 -3.66 8.79 -4.17
N GLY A 175 -4.17 7.65 -3.65
CA GLY A 175 -3.62 6.31 -3.88
C GLY A 175 -2.36 5.99 -3.06
N VAL A 176 -2.18 6.66 -1.92
CA VAL A 176 -1.09 6.45 -0.97
C VAL A 176 -1.60 5.62 0.22
N LEU A 177 -0.85 4.59 0.60
CA LEU A 177 -1.20 3.74 1.73
C LEU A 177 -1.23 4.54 3.04
N ALA A 178 -2.37 4.51 3.73
CA ALA A 178 -2.59 5.14 5.04
C ALA A 178 -3.53 4.27 5.88
N PRO A 179 -3.47 4.33 7.22
CA PRO A 179 -4.43 3.59 8.05
C PRO A 179 -5.85 4.11 7.83
N ASP A 180 -6.82 3.21 7.86
CA ASP A 180 -8.21 3.60 8.01
C ASP A 180 -8.43 4.35 9.32
N THR A 181 -9.13 5.48 9.21
CA THR A 181 -9.44 6.35 10.35
C THR A 181 -10.86 6.88 10.30
N ARG A 182 -11.41 7.20 11.47
CA ARG A 182 -12.64 7.99 11.61
C ARG A 182 -12.67 8.73 12.94
N LEU A 183 -13.43 9.81 13.01
CA LEU A 183 -13.74 10.45 14.28
C LEU A 183 -14.86 9.70 15.01
N VAL A 184 -14.65 9.47 16.30
CA VAL A 184 -15.62 8.82 17.19
C VAL A 184 -15.78 9.62 18.46
N GLU A 185 -16.90 9.40 19.14
CA GLU A 185 -17.03 9.74 20.54
C GLU A 185 -16.71 8.52 21.41
N LEU A 186 -15.71 8.62 22.26
CA LEU A 186 -15.35 7.53 23.16
C LEU A 186 -16.11 7.66 24.48
N PHE A 187 -16.82 6.61 24.87
CA PHE A 187 -17.45 6.45 26.17
C PHE A 187 -16.64 5.48 27.01
N ILE A 188 -16.26 5.90 28.23
CA ILE A 188 -15.59 5.03 29.22
C ILE A 188 -16.52 4.89 30.42
N ASN A 189 -16.99 3.67 30.67
CA ASN A 189 -17.99 3.37 31.70
C ASN A 189 -19.24 4.27 31.56
N ASP A 190 -19.77 4.35 30.34
CA ASP A 190 -20.94 5.14 29.92
C ASP A 190 -20.82 6.67 30.10
N MET A 191 -19.65 7.17 30.50
CA MET A 191 -19.36 8.60 30.48
C MET A 191 -18.66 8.98 29.18
N SER A 192 -19.13 10.03 28.52
CA SER A 192 -18.42 10.60 27.36
C SER A 192 -17.05 11.17 27.77
N TYR A 193 -16.03 10.80 27.01
CA TYR A 193 -14.69 11.39 27.00
C TYR A 193 -14.48 12.27 25.75
N GLY A 194 -15.55 12.54 25.00
CA GLY A 194 -15.58 13.42 23.84
C GLY A 194 -14.84 12.86 22.63
N VAL A 195 -14.24 13.75 21.84
CA VAL A 195 -13.76 13.43 20.48
C VAL A 195 -12.45 12.64 20.52
N TYR A 196 -12.37 11.58 19.69
CA TYR A 196 -11.19 10.76 19.44
C TYR A 196 -11.03 10.44 17.94
N ASN A 197 -9.79 10.28 17.50
CA ASN A 197 -9.47 9.64 16.22
C ASN A 197 -9.35 8.12 16.45
N GLU A 198 -10.26 7.34 15.89
CA GLU A 198 -10.12 5.88 15.80
C GLU A 198 -9.24 5.55 14.58
N SER A 199 -8.24 4.70 14.75
CA SER A 199 -7.31 4.28 13.70
C SER A 199 -6.97 2.81 13.81
N GLU A 200 -6.88 2.10 12.69
CA GLU A 200 -6.39 0.74 12.67
C GLU A 200 -4.90 0.64 13.00
N PHE A 201 -4.47 -0.53 13.49
CA PHE A 201 -3.07 -0.78 13.75
C PHE A 201 -2.34 -1.27 12.49
N LEU A 202 -1.30 -0.53 12.09
CA LEU A 202 -0.36 -0.89 11.04
C LEU A 202 0.42 -2.18 11.40
N GLY A 203 0.14 -3.28 10.69
CA GLY A 203 0.76 -4.59 10.84
C GLY A 203 0.25 -5.58 9.78
N GLU A 204 0.36 -6.89 9.98
CA GLU A 204 -0.04 -7.88 8.96
C GLU A 204 -1.52 -7.74 8.51
N SER A 205 -2.45 -7.42 9.42
CA SER A 205 -3.85 -7.16 9.04
C SER A 205 -3.99 -5.98 8.08
N PHE A 206 -3.17 -4.93 8.26
CA PHE A 206 -3.15 -3.78 7.37
C PHE A 206 -2.65 -4.18 5.97
N LEU A 207 -1.59 -4.99 5.89
CA LEU A 207 -1.09 -5.50 4.61
C LEU A 207 -2.18 -6.27 3.85
N ARG A 208 -2.80 -7.23 4.54
CA ARG A 208 -3.86 -8.08 3.97
C ARG A 208 -5.12 -7.31 3.57
N ASN A 209 -5.48 -6.27 4.30
CA ASN A 209 -6.61 -5.39 3.95
C ASN A 209 -6.31 -4.54 2.71
N ASN A 210 -5.04 -4.30 2.40
CA ASN A 210 -4.59 -3.56 1.22
C ASN A 210 -4.12 -4.47 0.08
N ASN A 211 -4.48 -5.76 0.09
CA ASN A 211 -4.08 -6.76 -0.90
C ASN A 211 -2.55 -6.84 -1.07
N ILE A 212 -1.83 -6.82 0.06
CA ILE A 212 -0.37 -7.01 0.13
C ILE A 212 -0.11 -8.28 0.94
N MET A 213 0.80 -9.11 0.44
CA MET A 213 1.27 -10.32 1.12
C MET A 213 1.78 -10.00 2.53
N PRO A 214 1.73 -10.98 3.45
CA PRO A 214 2.38 -10.90 4.75
C PRO A 214 3.91 -10.76 4.63
N VAL A 215 4.40 -9.53 4.50
CA VAL A 215 5.82 -9.21 4.32
C VAL A 215 6.35 -8.38 5.50
N ASN A 216 7.65 -8.02 5.43
CA ASN A 216 8.24 -7.15 6.44
C ASN A 216 7.65 -5.74 6.31
N PHE A 217 7.06 -5.25 7.40
CA PHE A 217 6.57 -3.88 7.50
C PHE A 217 7.36 -3.16 8.59
N TYR A 218 8.15 -2.16 8.22
CA TYR A 218 9.07 -1.48 9.11
C TYR A 218 8.51 -0.16 9.67
N LYS A 219 8.93 0.15 10.90
CA LYS A 219 8.73 1.40 11.62
C LYS A 219 10.09 1.95 12.06
N GLY A 220 10.41 3.17 11.66
CA GLY A 220 11.56 3.93 12.14
C GLY A 220 11.11 5.12 12.98
N GLU A 221 11.49 5.17 14.26
CA GLU A 221 11.31 6.33 15.14
C GLU A 221 12.49 6.51 16.07
N GLN A 222 13.08 7.69 16.05
CA GLN A 222 14.17 8.10 16.94
C GLN A 222 13.80 9.31 17.81
N GLU A 223 12.70 10.02 17.52
CA GLU A 223 12.19 11.04 18.45
C GLU A 223 11.48 10.40 19.64
N ASN A 224 11.67 11.00 20.82
CA ASN A 224 11.10 10.52 22.08
C ASN A 224 11.44 9.05 22.41
N ALA A 225 12.45 8.49 21.74
CA ALA A 225 13.01 7.17 21.99
C ALA A 225 14.27 7.29 22.87
N GLU A 226 14.58 6.23 23.60
CA GLU A 226 15.83 6.15 24.34
C GLU A 226 17.01 6.14 23.36
N ARG A 227 17.92 7.12 23.51
CA ARG A 227 19.06 7.27 22.61
C ARG A 227 20.15 6.25 22.95
N LYS A 228 20.53 5.43 21.98
CA LYS A 228 21.74 4.60 22.08
C LYS A 228 22.97 5.50 21.90
N LEU A 229 23.87 5.50 22.89
CA LEU A 229 25.13 6.25 22.79
C LEU A 229 25.97 5.70 21.62
N MET A 230 26.68 6.59 20.91
CA MET A 230 27.56 6.28 19.77
C MET A 230 26.86 5.70 18.52
N VAL A 231 25.53 5.63 18.49
CA VAL A 231 24.76 5.27 17.29
C VAL A 231 24.14 6.55 16.73
N ASP A 232 24.27 6.77 15.41
CA ASP A 232 23.60 7.88 14.74
C ASP A 232 22.07 7.69 14.76
N MET A 233 21.32 8.76 14.53
CA MET A 233 19.85 8.76 14.57
C MET A 233 19.20 8.78 13.18
N TYR A 234 19.98 8.62 12.11
CA TYR A 234 19.52 8.77 10.75
C TYR A 234 19.04 7.42 10.20
N LEU A 235 17.72 7.27 10.06
CA LEU A 235 17.03 6.06 9.64
C LEU A 235 17.57 5.49 8.31
N PHE A 236 17.85 6.35 7.33
CA PHE A 236 18.36 5.95 6.02
C PHE A 236 19.87 5.67 6.01
N ASN A 237 20.53 5.73 7.17
CA ASN A 237 21.93 5.36 7.33
C ASN A 237 22.15 4.07 8.11
N ASN A 238 21.15 3.58 8.86
CA ASN A 238 21.34 2.48 9.78
C ASN A 238 20.12 1.54 9.88
N PRO A 239 20.20 0.29 9.37
CA PRO A 239 19.08 -0.66 9.41
C PRO A 239 18.64 -1.03 10.82
N ALA A 240 19.54 -0.96 11.82
CA ALA A 240 19.24 -1.32 13.21
C ALA A 240 18.33 -0.31 13.93
N LEU A 241 18.06 0.85 13.31
CA LEU A 241 17.10 1.85 13.81
C LEU A 241 15.65 1.51 13.44
N TRP A 242 15.43 0.52 12.57
CA TRP A 242 14.12 0.09 12.12
C TRP A 242 13.60 -1.10 12.93
N LYS A 243 12.28 -1.12 13.16
CA LYS A 243 11.58 -2.19 13.87
C LYS A 243 10.48 -2.77 13.00
N LYS A 244 10.37 -4.09 12.95
CA LYS A 244 9.27 -4.79 12.28
C LYS A 244 7.94 -4.67 13.03
N LEU A 245 6.89 -4.27 12.31
CA LEU A 245 5.48 -4.29 12.67
C LEU A 245 4.76 -5.55 12.14
N SER A 246 5.29 -6.12 11.06
CA SER A 246 4.92 -7.39 10.44
C SER A 246 6.18 -8.10 9.97
N TYR A 247 6.12 -9.42 9.81
CA TYR A 247 7.26 -10.26 9.45
C TYR A 247 6.95 -11.04 8.18
N PHE A 248 7.96 -11.17 7.34
CA PHE A 248 7.95 -12.13 6.24
C PHE A 248 8.31 -13.52 6.78
N ASN A 249 7.36 -14.46 6.73
CA ASN A 249 7.43 -15.74 7.44
C ASN A 249 8.38 -16.78 6.82
N LEU A 250 8.87 -16.56 5.59
CA LEU A 250 9.89 -17.43 4.99
C LEU A 250 11.31 -17.15 5.53
N LEU A 251 11.48 -16.13 6.36
CA LEU A 251 12.76 -15.77 6.97
C LEU A 251 12.66 -15.66 8.50
N PRO A 252 13.78 -15.82 9.22
CA PRO A 252 13.83 -15.55 10.65
C PRO A 252 13.34 -14.14 11.01
N GLU A 253 12.65 -13.99 12.14
CA GLU A 253 12.08 -12.69 12.56
C GLU A 253 13.15 -11.59 12.66
N ASN A 254 14.37 -11.96 13.05
CA ASN A 254 15.52 -11.08 13.20
C ASN A 254 16.34 -10.86 11.91
N ASP A 255 15.89 -11.34 10.76
CA ASP A 255 16.53 -11.04 9.46
C ASP A 255 16.23 -9.59 9.03
N TYR A 256 17.25 -8.80 8.71
CA TYR A 256 17.11 -7.41 8.24
C TYR A 256 17.81 -7.21 6.88
N SER A 257 18.05 -8.29 6.15
CA SER A 257 18.84 -8.29 4.91
C SER A 257 18.20 -7.41 3.82
N ASP A 258 16.87 -7.38 3.77
CA ASP A 258 16.09 -6.53 2.86
C ASP A 258 16.24 -5.03 3.16
N MET A 259 16.24 -4.65 4.44
CA MET A 259 16.46 -3.29 4.90
C MET A 259 17.90 -2.85 4.68
N GLU A 260 18.88 -3.73 4.92
CA GLU A 260 20.29 -3.47 4.63
C GLU A 260 20.52 -3.26 3.12
N TYR A 261 19.93 -4.12 2.27
CA TYR A 261 19.96 -3.97 0.82
C TYR A 261 19.40 -2.61 0.40
N PHE A 262 18.23 -2.22 0.90
CA PHE A 262 17.60 -0.93 0.60
C PHE A 262 18.49 0.25 1.01
N ILE A 263 18.96 0.29 2.26
CA ILE A 263 19.79 1.40 2.77
C ILE A 263 21.11 1.51 1.99
N ASN A 264 21.77 0.40 1.69
CA ASN A 264 23.00 0.40 0.90
C ASN A 264 22.76 0.89 -0.52
N LEU A 265 21.60 0.54 -1.11
CA LEU A 265 21.21 1.01 -2.43
C LEU A 265 20.97 2.52 -2.45
N VAL A 266 20.30 3.09 -1.44
CA VAL A 266 20.12 4.55 -1.31
C VAL A 266 21.47 5.26 -1.27
N LYS A 267 22.39 4.79 -0.40
CA LYS A 267 23.73 5.39 -0.26
C LYS A 267 24.54 5.33 -1.55
N CYS A 268 24.61 4.17 -2.21
CA CYS A 268 25.40 4.08 -3.45
C CYS A 268 24.75 4.86 -4.60
N SER A 269 23.44 5.07 -4.57
CA SER A 269 22.71 5.87 -5.56
C SER A 269 23.02 7.36 -5.49
N GLU A 270 23.65 7.87 -4.43
CA GLU A 270 24.11 9.26 -4.36
C GLU A 270 25.21 9.57 -5.37
N THR A 271 26.02 8.56 -5.74
CA THR A 271 27.20 8.73 -6.60
C THR A 271 27.22 7.82 -7.83
N SER A 272 26.44 6.73 -7.86
CA SER A 272 26.42 5.77 -8.97
C SER A 272 25.09 5.82 -9.73
N GLU A 273 25.17 6.06 -11.04
CA GLU A 273 24.02 6.00 -11.94
C GLU A 273 23.43 4.59 -12.00
N ARG A 274 24.28 3.55 -12.07
CA ARG A 274 23.82 2.15 -12.03
C ARG A 274 23.05 1.83 -10.75
N CYS A 275 23.49 2.34 -9.60
CA CYS A 275 22.73 2.18 -8.35
C CYS A 275 21.40 2.94 -8.42
N PHE A 276 21.40 4.16 -8.94
CA PHE A 276 20.19 4.96 -9.07
C PHE A 276 19.15 4.29 -9.98
N GLU A 277 19.55 3.68 -11.10
CA GLU A 277 18.67 2.88 -11.96
C GLU A 277 18.05 1.69 -11.20
N LYS A 278 18.86 0.96 -10.43
CA LYS A 278 18.34 -0.11 -9.55
C LYS A 278 17.41 0.45 -8.48
N LEU A 279 17.72 1.61 -7.91
CA LEU A 279 16.89 2.27 -6.90
C LEU A 279 15.53 2.66 -7.50
N LYS A 280 15.47 3.14 -8.75
CA LYS A 280 14.19 3.41 -9.44
C LYS A 280 13.33 2.16 -9.60
N MET A 281 13.92 0.97 -9.70
CA MET A 281 13.17 -0.29 -9.78
C MET A 281 12.61 -0.73 -8.42
N VAL A 282 13.40 -0.55 -7.35
CA VAL A 282 13.05 -0.94 -5.97
C VAL A 282 12.11 0.08 -5.33
N CYS A 283 12.44 1.36 -5.47
CA CYS A 283 11.64 2.51 -5.03
C CYS A 283 11.02 3.16 -6.26
N ARG A 284 9.96 2.53 -6.79
CA ARG A 284 9.32 2.98 -8.04
C ARG A 284 8.99 4.46 -8.00
N ILE A 285 9.38 5.18 -9.05
CA ILE A 285 9.22 6.64 -9.13
C ILE A 285 7.75 7.01 -8.91
N GLU A 286 6.82 6.28 -9.50
CA GLU A 286 5.39 6.58 -9.45
C GLU A 286 4.85 6.50 -8.01
N ASP A 287 5.26 5.51 -7.23
CA ASP A 287 4.79 5.33 -5.84
C ASP A 287 5.32 6.43 -4.91
N TRP A 288 6.59 6.79 -5.06
CA TRP A 288 7.22 7.84 -4.27
C TRP A 288 6.86 9.25 -4.73
N ALA A 289 6.60 9.44 -6.02
CA ALA A 289 6.11 10.69 -6.60
C ALA A 289 4.68 10.96 -6.11
N ARG A 290 3.83 9.93 -6.05
CA ARG A 290 2.49 10.01 -5.45
C ARG A 290 2.55 10.34 -3.96
N PHE A 291 3.45 9.70 -3.21
CA PHE A 291 3.70 10.04 -1.81
C PHE A 291 4.18 11.51 -1.65
N SER A 292 5.05 11.99 -2.53
CA SER A 292 5.53 13.37 -2.49
C SER A 292 4.47 14.39 -2.91
N ALA A 293 3.64 14.09 -3.91
CA ALA A 293 2.48 14.90 -4.29
C ALA A 293 1.46 14.98 -3.13
N PHE A 294 1.26 13.88 -2.41
CA PHE A 294 0.49 13.88 -1.16
C PHE A 294 1.06 14.87 -0.13
N GLN A 295 2.39 14.89 0.08
CA GLN A 295 3.03 15.86 0.98
C GLN A 295 2.78 17.31 0.55
N THR A 296 2.77 17.58 -0.76
CA THR A 296 2.37 18.88 -1.33
C THR A 296 0.91 19.20 -1.01
N LEU A 297 -0.01 18.26 -1.18
CA LEU A 297 -1.43 18.48 -0.89
C LEU A 297 -1.68 18.81 0.59
N ILE A 298 -0.97 18.18 1.52
CA ILE A 298 -1.13 18.45 2.96
C ILE A 298 -0.21 19.58 3.48
N GLN A 299 0.62 20.15 2.61
CA GLN A 299 1.64 21.17 2.92
C GLN A 299 2.54 20.78 4.10
N TYR A 300 2.85 19.49 4.23
CA TYR A 300 3.62 18.95 5.34
C TYR A 300 4.55 17.82 4.91
N SER A 301 5.79 17.89 5.37
CA SER A 301 6.75 16.82 5.12
C SER A 301 6.58 15.68 6.14
N HIS A 302 5.76 14.71 5.74
CA HIS A 302 5.31 13.59 6.58
C HIS A 302 6.38 12.84 7.38
N SER A 303 7.52 12.51 6.76
CA SER A 303 8.59 11.70 7.36
C SER A 303 9.92 12.43 7.31
N SER A 304 10.72 12.32 8.38
CA SER A 304 12.07 12.87 8.45
C SER A 304 13.14 11.79 8.38
N ASP A 305 14.42 12.17 8.40
CA ASP A 305 15.52 11.21 8.56
C ASP A 305 15.54 10.51 9.93
N HIS A 306 14.69 10.89 10.88
CA HIS A 306 14.71 10.35 12.24
C HIS A 306 13.32 9.93 12.75
N HIS A 307 12.22 10.27 12.07
CA HIS A 307 10.88 10.03 12.58
C HIS A 307 9.84 9.82 11.46
N ASN A 308 8.71 9.22 11.82
CA ASN A 308 7.54 8.88 11.00
C ASN A 308 7.84 7.97 9.79
N GLY A 309 8.98 7.27 9.78
CA GLY A 309 9.33 6.32 8.73
C GLY A 309 8.46 5.06 8.82
N ARG A 310 7.69 4.76 7.77
CA ARG A 310 6.98 3.48 7.60
C ARG A 310 7.20 2.95 6.19
N LEU A 311 7.77 1.75 6.09
CA LEU A 311 8.16 1.15 4.82
C LEU A 311 7.68 -0.29 4.77
N ILE A 312 6.96 -0.66 3.73
CA ILE A 312 6.70 -2.07 3.39
C ILE A 312 7.82 -2.50 2.44
N LEU A 313 8.53 -3.56 2.80
CA LEU A 313 9.52 -4.20 1.94
C LEU A 313 8.92 -5.50 1.44
N ASP A 314 8.50 -5.51 0.18
CA ASP A 314 7.82 -6.63 -0.46
C ASP A 314 8.82 -7.44 -1.31
N PRO A 315 9.30 -8.61 -0.85
CA PRO A 315 10.26 -9.43 -1.58
C PRO A 315 9.63 -10.14 -2.80
N TRP A 316 8.32 -10.13 -2.97
CA TRP A 316 7.67 -10.70 -4.16
C TRP A 316 7.68 -9.70 -5.32
N LYS A 317 7.45 -8.42 -5.01
CA LYS A 317 7.53 -7.29 -5.96
C LYS A 317 8.94 -6.72 -6.11
N GLY A 318 9.83 -6.99 -5.16
CA GLY A 318 11.12 -6.33 -5.03
C GLY A 318 11.01 -4.84 -4.72
N SER A 319 9.91 -4.39 -4.11
CA SER A 319 9.60 -2.97 -3.95
C SER A 319 9.64 -2.49 -2.49
N VAL A 320 9.96 -1.21 -2.32
CA VAL A 320 9.92 -0.47 -1.06
C VAL A 320 8.84 0.59 -1.15
N ILE A 321 7.77 0.43 -0.37
CA ILE A 321 6.56 1.25 -0.47
C ILE A 321 6.42 2.12 0.80
N PRO A 322 6.26 3.45 0.67
CA PRO A 322 6.02 4.33 1.81
C PRO A 322 4.58 4.20 2.32
N VAL A 323 4.40 4.29 3.64
CA VAL A 323 3.07 4.30 4.28
C VAL A 323 2.93 5.54 5.16
N VAL A 324 1.79 6.21 5.09
CA VAL A 324 1.46 7.37 5.93
C VAL A 324 1.10 6.90 7.35
N THR A 325 1.55 7.65 8.36
CA THR A 325 1.23 7.42 9.78
C THR A 325 1.24 8.74 10.55
N ASP A 326 0.18 9.07 11.28
CA ASP A 326 0.13 10.35 12.04
C ASP A 326 0.35 11.60 11.16
N PRO A 327 -0.32 11.73 10.00
CA PRO A 327 -0.16 12.90 9.14
C PRO A 327 -0.71 14.15 9.83
N SER A 328 -0.12 15.30 9.49
CA SER A 328 -0.61 16.63 9.87
C SER A 328 -0.84 17.45 8.61
N VAL A 329 -1.96 18.15 8.51
CA VAL A 329 -2.35 19.03 7.41
C VAL A 329 -2.12 20.48 7.82
N VAL A 330 -1.11 21.10 7.23
CA VAL A 330 -0.58 22.40 7.68
C VAL A 330 -1.01 23.49 6.71
N TYR A 331 -2.26 23.94 6.84
CA TYR A 331 -2.80 25.07 6.09
C TYR A 331 -2.68 26.36 6.92
N SER A 332 -1.45 26.84 7.09
CA SER A 332 -1.16 28.09 7.80
C SER A 332 -1.14 29.28 6.85
N GLU A 333 -1.58 30.45 7.32
CA GLU A 333 -1.42 31.73 6.61
C GLU A 333 0.00 32.31 6.79
N ASP A 334 0.69 31.93 7.87
CA ASP A 334 2.03 32.43 8.21
C ASP A 334 3.17 31.67 7.48
N GLU A 335 2.84 30.55 6.83
CA GLU A 335 3.80 29.71 6.12
C GLU A 335 3.69 29.88 4.61
N GLU A 336 4.85 29.98 3.95
CA GLU A 336 4.96 29.98 2.50
C GLU A 336 4.54 28.61 1.95
N LEU A 337 3.64 28.61 0.96
CA LEU A 337 3.21 27.41 0.27
C LEU A 337 4.35 26.84 -0.59
N LYS A 338 4.45 25.52 -0.65
CA LYS A 338 5.55 24.83 -1.31
C LYS A 338 5.04 23.75 -2.26
N LEU A 339 5.66 23.68 -3.44
CA LEU A 339 5.50 22.55 -4.36
C LEU A 339 6.35 21.34 -3.92
N ASP A 340 7.53 21.60 -3.35
CA ASP A 340 8.51 20.57 -2.97
C ASP A 340 8.79 20.55 -1.47
N LEU A 341 8.57 19.39 -0.85
CA LEU A 341 8.71 19.16 0.59
C LEU A 341 9.52 17.88 0.88
N PRO A 342 10.79 17.78 0.42
CA PRO A 342 11.61 16.60 0.69
C PRO A 342 11.84 16.46 2.19
N GLY A 343 11.31 15.38 2.77
CA GLY A 343 11.33 15.20 4.23
C GLY A 343 12.55 14.49 4.76
N ASN A 344 13.15 13.64 3.95
CA ASN A 344 14.28 12.81 4.30
C ASN A 344 15.31 12.80 3.17
N SER A 345 16.50 12.32 3.48
CA SER A 345 17.64 12.16 2.57
C SER A 345 17.27 11.41 1.28
N PHE A 346 16.49 10.32 1.38
CA PHE A 346 16.03 9.58 0.21
C PHE A 346 15.15 10.41 -0.73
N LEU A 347 14.12 11.09 -0.22
CA LEU A 347 13.30 11.99 -1.01
C LEU A 347 14.11 13.17 -1.53
N GLY A 348 15.10 13.64 -0.77
CA GLY A 348 16.06 14.64 -1.24
C GLY A 348 16.82 14.19 -2.49
N LEU A 349 17.26 12.93 -2.54
CA LEU A 349 17.88 12.32 -3.72
C LEU A 349 16.91 12.28 -4.91
N TYR A 350 15.67 11.88 -4.68
CA TYR A 350 14.65 11.79 -5.73
C TYR A 350 14.23 13.14 -6.30
N HIS A 351 14.11 14.17 -5.46
CA HIS A 351 13.81 15.52 -5.94
C HIS A 351 14.93 16.09 -6.83
N MET A 352 16.16 15.58 -6.77
CA MET A 352 17.22 15.97 -7.73
C MET A 352 17.06 15.34 -9.12
N SER A 353 16.13 14.38 -9.29
CA SER A 353 15.88 13.67 -10.54
C SER A 353 14.79 14.37 -11.36
N SER A 354 15.10 14.71 -12.61
CA SER A 354 14.12 15.33 -13.53
C SER A 354 12.91 14.42 -13.75
N GLU A 355 13.13 13.11 -13.97
CA GLU A 355 12.08 12.10 -14.13
C GLU A 355 11.09 12.10 -12.95
N PHE A 356 11.60 12.17 -11.72
CA PHE A 356 10.79 12.17 -10.51
C PHE A 356 9.97 13.46 -10.35
N ILE A 357 10.58 14.62 -10.61
CA ILE A 357 9.89 15.92 -10.55
C ILE A 357 8.77 15.98 -11.58
N LEU A 358 9.02 15.53 -12.82
CA LEU A 358 7.99 15.48 -13.86
C LEU A 358 6.83 14.57 -13.45
N GLU A 359 7.13 13.34 -13.02
CA GLU A 359 6.09 12.38 -12.62
C GLU A 359 5.26 12.88 -11.43
N LYS A 360 5.92 13.47 -10.42
CA LYS A 360 5.27 14.09 -9.27
C LYS A 360 4.27 15.17 -9.70
N TYR A 361 4.66 16.08 -10.59
CA TYR A 361 3.77 17.15 -11.02
C TYR A 361 2.67 16.68 -11.98
N LYS A 362 2.91 15.65 -12.79
CA LYS A 362 1.85 14.98 -13.56
C LYS A 362 0.80 14.37 -12.64
N ILE A 363 1.23 13.64 -11.61
CA ILE A 363 0.33 13.06 -10.60
C ILE A 363 -0.41 14.17 -9.85
N LEU A 364 0.29 15.19 -9.36
CA LEU A 364 -0.32 16.31 -8.63
C LEU A 364 -1.38 17.01 -9.48
N ASN A 365 -1.08 17.32 -10.75
CA ASN A 365 -2.03 17.92 -11.68
C ASN A 365 -3.25 17.02 -11.89
N SER A 366 -3.04 15.71 -12.09
CA SER A 366 -4.13 14.74 -12.24
C SER A 366 -5.04 14.70 -11.00
N LEU A 367 -4.47 14.73 -9.79
CA LEU A 367 -5.25 14.76 -8.55
C LEU A 367 -6.06 16.06 -8.41
N LEU A 368 -5.49 17.20 -8.80
CA LEU A 368 -6.20 18.49 -8.81
C LEU A 368 -7.31 18.53 -9.87
N MET A 369 -7.10 17.99 -11.06
CA MET A 369 -8.15 17.89 -12.08
C MET A 369 -9.32 16.99 -11.66
N ASN A 370 -9.09 16.09 -10.70
CA ASN A 370 -10.13 15.27 -10.06
C ASN A 370 -10.67 15.90 -8.76
N ASP A 371 -10.43 17.19 -8.53
CA ASP A 371 -10.93 17.99 -7.43
C ASP A 371 -10.66 17.39 -6.04
N ILE A 372 -9.48 16.78 -5.85
CA ILE A 372 -9.13 16.04 -4.62
C ILE A 372 -9.35 16.87 -3.34
N LEU A 373 -8.93 18.14 -3.31
CA LEU A 373 -9.05 18.98 -2.13
C LEU A 373 -10.50 19.39 -1.89
N THR A 374 -11.25 19.75 -2.93
CA THR A 374 -12.68 20.07 -2.83
C THR A 374 -13.50 18.88 -2.35
N ASN A 375 -13.20 17.69 -2.86
CA ASN A 375 -13.86 16.43 -2.46
C ASN A 375 -13.54 16.09 -1.01
N ALA A 376 -12.26 16.16 -0.60
CA ALA A 376 -11.85 15.95 0.79
C ALA A 376 -12.48 16.97 1.75
N ALA A 377 -12.57 18.25 1.35
CA ALA A 377 -13.24 19.29 2.12
C ALA A 377 -14.75 18.99 2.28
N SER A 378 -15.39 18.51 1.21
CA SER A 378 -16.81 18.17 1.21
C SER A 378 -17.11 16.98 2.13
N GLU A 379 -16.32 15.90 2.07
CA GLU A 379 -16.41 14.78 3.01
C GLU A 379 -16.28 15.27 4.46
N GLN A 380 -15.28 16.12 4.73
CA GLN A 380 -15.01 16.65 6.06
C GLN A 380 -16.12 17.60 6.58
N LYS A 381 -16.76 18.38 5.68
CA LYS A 381 -17.91 19.22 6.02
C LYS A 381 -19.11 18.38 6.50
N THR A 382 -19.29 17.14 6.00
CA THR A 382 -20.39 16.26 6.43
C THR A 382 -20.31 15.82 7.89
N ILE A 383 -19.10 15.75 8.47
CA ILE A 383 -18.93 15.30 9.86
C ILE A 383 -19.02 16.44 10.88
N LEU A 384 -18.93 17.71 10.44
CA LEU A 384 -18.94 18.88 11.33
C LEU A 384 -20.19 18.97 12.21
N PRO A 385 -21.43 18.70 11.75
CA PRO A 385 -22.61 18.75 12.62
C PRO A 385 -22.53 17.78 13.80
N SER A 386 -22.05 16.55 13.57
CA SER A 386 -21.85 15.55 14.63
C SER A 386 -20.67 15.88 15.54
N LEU A 387 -19.59 16.41 14.95
CA LEU A 387 -18.41 16.88 15.68
C LEU A 387 -18.77 18.05 16.61
N ARG A 388 -19.56 19.03 16.14
CA ARG A 388 -20.11 20.15 16.93
C ARG A 388 -20.80 19.67 18.19
N LYS A 389 -21.75 18.76 18.04
CA LYS A 389 -22.51 18.20 19.15
C LYS A 389 -21.61 17.49 20.16
N THR A 390 -20.63 16.75 19.66
CA THR A 390 -19.67 16.03 20.51
C THR A 390 -18.72 16.98 21.24
N TRP A 391 -18.20 18.00 20.54
CA TRP A 391 -17.33 19.02 21.11
C TRP A 391 -18.06 19.84 22.18
N ALA A 392 -19.32 20.22 21.93
CA ALA A 392 -20.16 20.94 22.87
C ALA A 392 -20.51 20.14 24.14
N ARG A 393 -20.27 18.82 24.19
CA ARG A 393 -20.38 18.03 25.42
C ARG A 393 -19.04 17.55 25.97
N ASP A 394 -17.95 17.79 25.26
CA ASP A 394 -16.61 17.34 25.63
C ASP A 394 -16.11 18.13 26.85
N LYS A 395 -16.28 17.54 28.03
CA LYS A 395 -15.80 18.08 29.32
C LYS A 395 -14.28 18.26 29.40
N TYR A 396 -13.52 17.82 28.39
CA TYR A 396 -12.07 17.95 28.30
C TYR A 396 -11.61 18.95 27.23
N HIS A 397 -12.50 19.73 26.61
CA HIS A 397 -12.10 20.75 25.62
C HIS A 397 -11.08 21.78 26.16
N ASN A 398 -11.22 22.21 27.42
CA ASN A 398 -10.21 23.03 28.09
C ASN A 398 -8.88 22.29 28.24
N GLN A 399 -8.91 21.02 28.65
CA GLN A 399 -7.69 20.20 28.71
C GLN A 399 -7.01 20.13 27.34
N PHE A 400 -7.77 19.96 26.25
CA PHE A 400 -7.25 19.96 24.88
C PHE A 400 -6.53 21.26 24.54
N VAL A 401 -7.13 22.42 24.81
CA VAL A 401 -6.49 23.71 24.55
C VAL A 401 -5.20 23.88 25.37
N TYR A 402 -5.26 23.65 26.68
CA TYR A 402 -4.11 23.87 27.57
C TYR A 402 -2.97 22.88 27.32
N SER A 403 -3.28 21.60 27.07
CA SER A 403 -2.26 20.56 26.82
C SER A 403 -1.55 20.71 25.48
N ASN A 404 -2.21 21.30 24.48
CA ASN A 404 -1.65 21.53 23.15
C ASN A 404 -1.18 22.99 22.94
N MET A 405 -1.23 23.85 23.97
CA MET A 405 -0.84 25.27 23.92
C MET A 405 -1.58 26.09 22.85
N LEU A 406 -2.86 25.81 22.67
CA LEU A 406 -3.70 26.52 21.70
C LEU A 406 -4.32 27.78 22.31
N ASP A 407 -4.90 28.63 21.45
CA ASP A 407 -5.68 29.78 21.89
C ASP A 407 -6.85 29.33 22.77
N ARG A 408 -7.00 29.98 23.93
CA ARG A 408 -8.06 29.71 24.90
C ARG A 408 -9.45 30.04 24.36
N GLY A 409 -9.55 30.97 23.43
CA GLY A 409 -10.79 31.27 22.72
C GLY A 409 -11.37 30.06 21.99
N LEU A 410 -10.56 29.06 21.62
CA LEU A 410 -11.06 27.85 20.94
C LEU A 410 -11.99 27.01 21.82
N ALA A 411 -11.82 27.05 23.14
CA ALA A 411 -12.70 26.31 24.05
C ALA A 411 -14.08 26.99 24.20
N TYR A 412 -14.23 28.26 23.82
CA TYR A 412 -15.40 29.10 24.10
C TYR A 412 -15.92 29.79 22.82
N ASP A 413 -17.05 30.51 22.92
CA ASP A 413 -17.51 31.50 21.94
C ASP A 413 -17.56 31.06 20.46
N ASN A 414 -17.81 29.78 20.19
CA ASN A 414 -17.73 29.18 18.84
C ASN A 414 -16.34 29.28 18.17
N GLY A 415 -15.25 29.42 18.94
CA GLY A 415 -13.89 29.59 18.40
C GLY A 415 -13.46 28.47 17.44
N MET A 416 -13.82 27.21 17.75
CA MET A 416 -13.56 26.08 16.84
C MET A 416 -14.25 26.23 15.48
N GLU A 417 -15.48 26.78 15.43
CA GLU A 417 -16.18 27.00 14.16
C GLU A 417 -15.49 28.01 13.27
N VAL A 418 -14.99 29.08 13.90
CA VAL A 418 -14.24 30.12 13.20
C VAL A 418 -12.96 29.52 12.63
N GLU A 419 -12.23 28.72 13.40
CA GLU A 419 -11.03 28.03 12.91
C GLU A 419 -11.34 27.05 11.78
N TRP A 420 -12.41 26.25 11.86
CA TRP A 420 -12.77 25.34 10.78
C TRP A 420 -13.12 26.09 9.49
N LYS A 421 -13.89 27.18 9.58
CA LYS A 421 -14.19 28.02 8.41
C LYS A 421 -12.91 28.60 7.80
N ARG A 422 -11.99 29.10 8.64
CA ARG A 422 -10.68 29.60 8.19
C ARG A 422 -9.87 28.51 7.52
N PHE A 423 -9.85 27.30 8.09
CA PHE A 423 -9.14 26.15 7.53
C PHE A 423 -9.64 25.78 6.13
N PHE A 424 -10.96 25.66 5.93
CA PHE A 424 -11.51 25.33 4.60
C PHE A 424 -11.25 26.44 3.58
N LYS A 425 -11.34 27.71 3.99
CA LYS A 425 -10.98 28.82 3.10
C LYS A 425 -9.50 28.76 2.69
N ARG A 426 -8.61 28.38 3.62
CA ARG A 426 -7.19 28.21 3.30
C ARG A 426 -6.94 27.00 2.40
N MET A 427 -7.73 25.93 2.56
CA MET A 427 -7.69 24.76 1.68
C MET A 427 -8.14 25.11 0.24
N GLU A 428 -9.20 25.92 0.10
CA GLU A 428 -9.65 26.45 -1.20
C GLU A 428 -8.56 27.33 -1.84
N PHE A 429 -7.94 28.22 -1.05
CA PHE A 429 -6.80 29.01 -1.52
C PHE A 429 -5.60 28.15 -1.96
N LEU A 430 -5.30 27.07 -1.25
CA LEU A 430 -4.25 26.13 -1.63
C LEU A 430 -4.56 25.45 -2.97
N ASP A 431 -5.80 25.01 -3.18
CA ASP A 431 -6.24 24.39 -4.44
C ASP A 431 -6.05 25.35 -5.62
N GLU A 432 -6.51 26.59 -5.48
CA GLU A 432 -6.33 27.66 -6.48
C GLU A 432 -4.85 27.94 -6.74
N TRP A 433 -4.05 28.07 -5.68
CA TRP A 433 -2.61 28.33 -5.78
C TRP A 433 -1.89 27.21 -6.52
N LEU A 434 -2.14 25.95 -6.17
CA LEU A 434 -1.51 24.80 -6.81
C LEU A 434 -1.85 24.73 -8.31
N ARG A 435 -3.12 24.94 -8.67
CA ARG A 435 -3.54 24.98 -10.09
C ARG A 435 -2.83 26.08 -10.84
N ASN A 436 -2.74 27.28 -10.26
CA ASN A 436 -2.07 28.42 -10.86
C ASN A 436 -0.55 28.20 -11.01
N GLU A 437 0.11 27.63 -10.00
CA GLU A 437 1.54 27.34 -10.09
C GLU A 437 1.86 26.31 -11.18
N LEU A 438 1.00 25.29 -11.35
CA LEU A 438 1.19 24.28 -12.40
C LEU A 438 0.83 24.78 -13.81
N SER A 439 -0.12 25.72 -13.93
CA SER A 439 -0.54 26.26 -15.23
C SER A 439 0.28 27.45 -15.72
N LYS A 440 0.88 28.22 -14.80
CA LYS A 440 1.69 29.39 -15.14
C LYS A 440 2.85 29.03 -16.07
N ASN A 441 3.05 29.83 -17.12
CA ASN A 441 4.18 29.69 -18.04
C ASN A 441 5.53 29.70 -17.28
N PRO A 442 6.32 28.62 -17.38
CA PRO A 442 7.66 28.56 -16.80
C PRO A 442 8.57 29.70 -17.27
N SER A 443 9.45 30.20 -16.40
CA SER A 443 10.46 31.18 -16.82
C SER A 443 11.55 30.50 -17.63
N VAL A 444 11.55 30.73 -18.94
CA VAL A 444 12.57 30.21 -19.86
C VAL A 444 13.22 31.35 -20.61
N SER A 445 14.54 31.31 -20.70
CA SER A 445 15.30 32.22 -21.56
C SER A 445 16.36 31.47 -22.34
N TRP A 446 16.83 32.06 -23.43
CA TRP A 446 17.85 31.44 -24.27
C TRP A 446 18.75 32.50 -24.90
N TYR A 447 19.96 32.09 -25.26
CA TYR A 447 20.90 32.95 -25.97
C TYR A 447 21.85 32.11 -26.83
N LYS A 448 22.40 32.74 -27.86
CA LYS A 448 23.38 32.11 -28.75
C LYS A 448 24.77 32.16 -28.10
N LYS A 449 25.31 31.00 -27.71
CA LYS A 449 26.65 30.90 -27.08
C LYS A 449 27.77 30.89 -28.14
N SER A 450 27.54 30.24 -29.27
CA SER A 450 28.45 30.20 -30.42
C SER A 450 27.67 29.98 -31.72
N LYS A 451 28.36 29.79 -32.86
CA LYS A 451 27.70 29.54 -34.15
C LYS A 451 26.84 28.27 -34.17
N ASN A 452 27.20 27.27 -33.37
CA ASN A 452 26.60 25.94 -33.34
C ASN A 452 26.04 25.57 -31.95
N ILE A 453 26.02 26.49 -30.99
CA ILE A 453 25.56 26.23 -29.62
C ILE A 453 24.53 27.27 -29.20
N VAL A 454 23.37 26.80 -28.74
CA VAL A 454 22.38 27.60 -28.02
C VAL A 454 22.31 27.14 -26.57
N SER A 455 22.29 28.11 -25.67
CA SER A 455 22.06 27.86 -24.25
C SER A 455 20.61 28.18 -23.92
N VAL A 456 19.91 27.24 -23.30
CA VAL A 456 18.54 27.41 -22.77
C VAL A 456 18.61 27.36 -21.26
N VAL A 457 18.07 28.37 -20.60
CA VAL A 457 18.03 28.53 -19.14
C VAL A 457 16.58 28.39 -18.67
N ILE A 458 16.34 27.40 -17.81
CA ILE A 458 15.04 27.13 -17.17
C ILE A 458 15.12 27.57 -15.72
N ASP A 459 14.26 28.50 -15.34
CA ASP A 459 14.20 29.16 -14.02
C ASP A 459 12.79 29.06 -13.45
N SER A 460 12.27 27.84 -13.36
CA SER A 460 10.96 27.53 -12.82
C SER A 460 10.95 26.14 -12.21
N ALA A 461 10.03 25.90 -11.27
CA ALA A 461 9.80 24.57 -10.73
C ALA A 461 9.18 23.63 -11.78
N VAL A 462 8.22 24.14 -12.56
CA VAL A 462 7.50 23.36 -13.58
C VAL A 462 8.40 23.14 -14.80
N PRO A 463 8.63 21.88 -15.23
CA PRO A 463 9.40 21.57 -16.43
C PRO A 463 8.77 22.10 -17.72
N VAL A 464 9.56 22.19 -18.78
CA VAL A 464 9.10 22.51 -20.14
C VAL A 464 9.41 21.38 -21.12
N ASP A 465 8.57 21.19 -22.12
CA ASP A 465 8.83 20.24 -23.22
C ASP A 465 8.82 20.96 -24.58
N LYS A 466 9.15 20.20 -25.64
CA LYS A 466 9.09 20.64 -27.04
C LYS A 466 9.78 21.98 -27.31
N LEU A 467 11.08 22.05 -27.02
CA LEU A 467 11.89 23.21 -27.39
C LEU A 467 11.84 23.39 -28.92
N THR A 468 11.14 24.42 -29.39
CA THR A 468 10.85 24.65 -30.81
C THR A 468 11.65 25.85 -31.31
N PHE A 469 12.74 25.57 -32.01
CA PHE A 469 13.65 26.57 -32.56
C PHE A 469 13.19 27.00 -33.95
N PHE A 470 12.99 28.30 -34.15
CA PHE A 470 12.65 28.90 -35.43
C PHE A 470 13.92 29.34 -36.14
N MET A 471 14.12 28.86 -37.36
CA MET A 471 15.30 29.11 -38.17
C MET A 471 15.01 30.09 -39.31
N GLN A 472 16.07 30.75 -39.79
CA GLN A 472 15.98 31.49 -41.04
C GLN A 472 15.73 30.53 -42.22
N PRO A 473 14.87 30.90 -43.20
CA PRO A 473 14.50 30.01 -44.32
C PRO A 473 15.67 29.51 -45.19
N THR A 474 16.84 30.15 -45.11
CA THR A 474 18.01 29.89 -45.97
C THR A 474 19.10 29.07 -45.28
N GLU A 475 18.92 28.68 -44.02
CA GLU A 475 19.93 27.94 -43.25
C GLU A 475 19.84 26.42 -43.47
N PRO A 476 20.98 25.70 -43.45
CA PRO A 476 20.98 24.25 -43.58
C PRO A 476 20.38 23.57 -42.34
N MET A 477 19.76 22.42 -42.58
CA MET A 477 19.16 21.62 -41.52
C MET A 477 20.24 20.88 -40.73
N PRO A 478 20.19 20.89 -39.39
CA PRO A 478 21.13 20.09 -38.61
C PRO A 478 20.88 18.61 -38.84
N THR A 479 21.97 17.87 -39.02
CA THR A 479 21.97 16.41 -39.17
C THR A 479 21.84 15.68 -37.83
N SER A 480 22.09 16.38 -36.73
CA SER A 480 22.02 15.87 -35.37
C SER A 480 21.95 17.02 -34.36
N VAL A 481 21.36 16.75 -33.20
CA VAL A 481 21.23 17.67 -32.07
C VAL A 481 21.66 16.96 -30.80
N PHE A 482 22.58 17.55 -30.05
CA PHE A 482 23.10 16.98 -28.80
C PHE A 482 22.91 17.93 -27.63
N TRP A 483 22.62 17.38 -26.45
CA TRP A 483 22.87 18.06 -25.19
C TRP A 483 24.33 17.87 -24.80
N ASP A 484 25.05 18.99 -24.66
CA ASP A 484 26.43 19.11 -24.20
C ASP A 484 26.49 18.91 -22.68
N VAL A 485 26.69 17.66 -22.27
CA VAL A 485 26.62 17.21 -20.87
C VAL A 485 27.80 17.74 -20.08
N ASP A 486 29.00 17.70 -20.66
CA ASP A 486 30.23 18.15 -19.99
C ASP A 486 30.48 19.66 -20.14
N GLY A 487 29.74 20.33 -21.02
CA GLY A 487 29.80 21.77 -21.22
C GLY A 487 31.00 22.23 -22.06
N ASN A 488 31.74 21.31 -22.67
CA ASN A 488 32.97 21.59 -23.41
C ASN A 488 32.69 22.21 -24.81
N GLY A 489 31.45 22.10 -25.30
CA GLY A 489 31.00 22.67 -26.58
C GLY A 489 31.36 21.88 -27.83
N VAL A 490 31.75 20.61 -27.68
CA VAL A 490 32.12 19.65 -28.73
C VAL A 490 31.40 18.34 -28.45
N VAL A 491 30.85 17.70 -29.48
CA VAL A 491 30.16 16.40 -29.31
C VAL A 491 31.17 15.32 -28.90
N THR A 492 30.91 14.69 -27.75
CA THR A 492 31.66 13.60 -27.16
C THR A 492 30.79 12.34 -27.00
N VAL A 493 31.39 11.24 -26.54
CA VAL A 493 30.66 10.00 -26.24
C VAL A 493 29.72 10.13 -25.03
N ASP A 494 29.97 11.11 -24.16
CA ASP A 494 29.17 11.35 -22.95
C ASP A 494 27.97 12.26 -23.22
N ASP A 495 27.91 12.90 -24.41
CA ASP A 495 26.81 13.76 -24.81
C ASP A 495 25.59 12.96 -25.27
N ILE A 496 24.42 13.50 -24.98
CA ILE A 496 23.14 12.83 -25.24
C ILE A 496 22.54 13.38 -26.52
N GLU A 497 22.37 12.53 -27.53
CA GLU A 497 21.60 12.86 -28.73
C GLU A 497 20.13 13.07 -28.38
N ILE A 498 19.57 14.21 -28.79
CA ILE A 498 18.18 14.59 -28.52
C ILE A 498 17.35 14.31 -29.78
N PRO A 499 16.34 13.43 -29.72
CA PRO A 499 15.44 13.23 -30.84
C PRO A 499 14.72 14.53 -31.19
N TYR A 500 14.53 14.78 -32.49
CA TYR A 500 13.88 15.99 -32.97
C TYR A 500 12.99 15.71 -34.17
N THR A 501 11.96 16.53 -34.36
CA THR A 501 11.15 16.57 -35.57
C THR A 501 11.34 17.90 -36.29
N PHE A 502 11.00 17.91 -37.58
CA PHE A 502 11.13 19.07 -38.42
C PHE A 502 9.78 19.45 -39.04
N ASP A 503 9.48 20.74 -39.05
CA ASP A 503 8.28 21.32 -39.64
C ASP A 503 8.63 22.67 -40.31
N ASP A 504 8.69 22.71 -41.63
CA ASP A 504 9.07 23.85 -42.49
C ASP A 504 10.40 24.55 -42.16
N ASN A 505 10.43 25.47 -41.18
CA ASN A 505 11.62 26.19 -40.73
C ASN A 505 11.83 26.03 -39.21
N ARG A 506 11.28 24.96 -38.63
CA ARG A 506 11.25 24.72 -37.19
C ARG A 506 11.89 23.39 -36.84
N ILE A 507 12.71 23.39 -35.81
CA ILE A 507 13.23 22.17 -35.16
C ILE A 507 12.54 22.03 -33.82
N ILE A 508 11.89 20.90 -33.58
CA ILE A 508 11.21 20.61 -32.32
C ILE A 508 11.96 19.49 -31.61
N LEU A 509 12.55 19.78 -30.45
CA LEU A 509 13.24 18.77 -29.64
C LEU A 509 12.24 17.96 -28.82
N MET A 510 12.24 16.64 -28.99
CA MET A 510 11.35 15.70 -28.32
C MET A 510 11.89 15.27 -26.95
N ALA A 511 12.05 16.25 -26.06
CA ALA A 511 12.48 16.01 -24.68
C ALA A 511 11.83 17.00 -23.70
N THR A 512 11.74 16.59 -22.43
CA THR A 512 11.34 17.46 -21.31
C THR A 512 12.57 17.91 -20.52
N TRP A 513 12.58 19.18 -20.12
CA TRP A 513 13.71 19.86 -19.50
C TRP A 513 13.26 20.55 -18.21
N GLY A 514 14.07 20.45 -17.15
CA GLY A 514 13.72 20.98 -15.84
C GLY A 514 14.88 21.73 -15.18
N ALA A 515 14.54 22.60 -14.24
CA ALA A 515 15.52 23.22 -13.35
C ALA A 515 16.13 22.18 -12.39
N ASN A 516 17.27 22.50 -11.78
CA ASN A 516 17.84 21.73 -10.69
C ASN A 516 16.98 21.94 -9.44
N HIS A 517 16.58 20.85 -8.77
CA HIS A 517 15.85 20.92 -7.50
C HIS A 517 16.72 20.41 -6.36
N ARG A 518 16.78 21.15 -5.24
CA ARG A 518 17.48 20.74 -4.02
C ARG A 518 16.85 21.41 -2.80
N ASN A 519 16.69 20.67 -1.71
CA ASN A 519 16.16 21.16 -0.43
C ASN A 519 14.82 21.93 -0.57
N GLY A 520 13.93 21.44 -1.45
CA GLY A 520 12.61 22.03 -1.68
C GLY A 520 12.61 23.33 -2.50
N LYS A 521 13.71 23.66 -3.18
CA LYS A 521 13.84 24.83 -4.05
C LYS A 521 14.37 24.42 -5.43
N HIS A 522 13.95 25.14 -6.45
CA HIS A 522 14.54 25.05 -7.79
C HIS A 522 15.62 26.12 -7.98
N TYR A 523 16.54 25.88 -8.91
CA TYR A 523 17.64 26.77 -9.24
C TYR A 523 17.74 26.93 -10.76
N PRO A 524 17.92 28.16 -11.29
CA PRO A 524 18.07 28.39 -12.72
C PRO A 524 19.11 27.46 -13.32
N THR A 525 18.75 26.69 -14.34
CA THR A 525 19.59 25.62 -14.90
C THR A 525 19.76 25.80 -16.40
N GLN A 526 21.00 25.67 -16.86
CA GLN A 526 21.39 25.94 -18.23
C GLN A 526 21.72 24.64 -18.97
N PHE A 527 21.04 24.41 -20.08
CA PHE A 527 21.33 23.33 -21.03
C PHE A 527 21.99 23.92 -22.27
N ASN A 528 23.17 23.43 -22.62
CA ASN A 528 23.85 23.80 -23.87
C ASN A 528 23.46 22.77 -24.94
N ILE A 529 22.95 23.23 -26.06
CA ILE A 529 22.48 22.39 -27.15
C ILE A 529 23.39 22.63 -28.35
N ILE A 530 24.07 21.58 -28.81
CA ILE A 530 24.96 21.58 -29.97
C ILE A 530 24.19 21.14 -31.21
N TYR A 531 24.31 21.92 -32.28
CA TYR A 531 23.83 21.60 -33.62
C TYR A 531 25.02 21.22 -34.49
N GLY A 532 24.97 20.09 -35.19
CA GLY A 532 26.09 19.59 -36.01
C GLY A 532 26.55 20.54 -37.13
N GLU A 533 25.65 21.39 -37.64
CA GLU A 533 25.93 22.40 -38.68
C GLU A 533 25.57 23.82 -38.22
N ARG A 534 26.02 24.85 -38.96
CA ARG A 534 25.67 26.24 -38.65
C ARG A 534 24.16 26.44 -38.82
N CYS A 535 23.50 26.86 -37.75
CA CYS A 535 22.08 27.16 -37.74
C CYS A 535 21.84 28.54 -37.09
N ALA A 536 21.12 29.42 -37.78
CA ALA A 536 20.70 30.71 -37.25
C ALA A 536 19.29 30.62 -36.66
N ILE A 537 19.22 30.55 -35.33
CA ILE A 537 17.97 30.53 -34.56
C ILE A 537 17.50 31.97 -34.31
N GLU A 538 16.28 32.27 -34.72
CA GLU A 538 15.64 33.59 -34.56
C GLU A 538 14.81 33.69 -33.27
N ALA A 539 14.03 32.64 -33.00
CA ALA A 539 13.10 32.54 -31.88
C ALA A 539 13.08 31.12 -31.30
N LEU A 540 12.58 31.01 -30.08
CA LEU A 540 12.33 29.75 -29.37
C LEU A 540 10.94 29.81 -28.73
N THR A 541 10.08 28.87 -29.07
CA THR A 541 8.89 28.56 -28.27
C THR A 541 9.13 27.28 -27.47
N VAL A 542 8.41 27.15 -26.37
CA VAL A 542 8.45 25.99 -25.47
C VAL A 542 7.05 25.74 -24.95
N ASN A 543 6.80 24.52 -24.46
CA ASN A 543 5.52 24.17 -23.88
C ASN A 543 5.66 23.94 -22.37
N ASN A 544 4.64 24.31 -21.60
CA ASN A 544 4.51 23.85 -20.21
C ASN A 544 4.34 22.32 -20.23
N ALA A 545 5.25 21.57 -19.60
CA ALA A 545 5.23 20.09 -19.66
C ALA A 545 4.06 19.44 -18.90
N ILE A 546 3.27 20.22 -18.17
CA ILE A 546 2.10 19.77 -17.41
C ILE A 546 0.79 20.11 -18.13
N THR A 547 0.64 21.33 -18.65
CA THR A 547 -0.59 21.76 -19.36
C THR A 547 -0.52 21.56 -20.87
N GLY A 548 0.67 21.47 -21.44
CA GLY A 548 0.92 21.42 -22.88
C GLY A 548 0.83 22.77 -23.60
N GLU A 549 0.52 23.87 -22.89
CA GLU A 549 0.38 25.21 -23.48
C GLU A 549 1.72 25.75 -23.98
N GLU A 550 1.75 26.23 -25.23
CA GLU A 550 2.93 26.80 -25.89
C GLU A 550 3.09 28.30 -25.57
N PHE A 551 4.33 28.75 -25.36
CA PHE A 551 4.67 30.16 -25.18
C PHE A 551 6.09 30.51 -25.64
N ASN A 552 6.36 31.80 -25.82
CA ASN A 552 7.67 32.29 -26.26
C ASN A 552 8.70 32.32 -25.12
N ALA A 553 9.91 31.81 -25.36
CA ALA A 553 11.04 31.97 -24.45
C ALA A 553 11.75 33.31 -24.65
N LEU A 554 12.25 33.90 -23.56
CA LEU A 554 12.91 35.22 -23.58
C LEU A 554 14.32 35.13 -24.16
N ARG A 555 14.58 35.87 -25.24
CA ARG A 555 15.91 35.95 -25.85
C ARG A 555 16.81 36.92 -25.08
N ASP A 556 18.08 36.54 -24.87
CA ASP A 556 19.16 37.40 -24.34
C ASP A 556 18.80 38.12 -23.03
N SER A 557 18.11 37.42 -22.11
CA SER A 557 17.62 37.97 -20.83
C SER A 557 18.72 38.43 -19.84
N GLY A 558 19.98 38.08 -20.12
CA GLY A 558 21.12 38.27 -19.21
C GLY A 558 21.16 37.29 -18.02
N LYS A 559 20.14 36.43 -17.85
CA LYS A 559 20.13 35.40 -16.81
C LYS A 559 21.15 34.30 -17.13
N LYS A 560 21.90 33.85 -16.12
CA LYS A 560 22.82 32.71 -16.19
C LYS A 560 22.28 31.57 -15.33
N GLY A 561 22.29 30.35 -15.88
CA GLY A 561 21.92 29.14 -15.14
C GLY A 561 23.15 28.40 -14.63
N MET A 562 22.93 27.54 -13.64
CA MET A 562 23.89 26.53 -13.20
C MET A 562 23.92 25.35 -14.17
N SER A 563 25.02 24.60 -14.21
CA SER A 563 25.04 23.32 -14.92
C SER A 563 24.04 22.33 -14.31
N PRO A 564 23.39 21.46 -15.10
CA PRO A 564 22.47 20.47 -14.58
C PRO A 564 23.16 19.50 -13.61
N HIS A 565 22.47 19.11 -12.56
CA HIS A 565 22.91 18.01 -11.70
C HIS A 565 22.91 16.69 -12.48
N ARG A 566 23.74 15.69 -12.11
CA ARG A 566 23.84 14.42 -12.86
C ARG A 566 22.51 13.65 -13.02
N LEU A 567 21.55 13.90 -12.12
CA LEU A 567 20.20 13.32 -12.11
C LEU A 567 19.16 14.22 -12.80
N ASN A 568 19.49 15.47 -13.07
CA ASN A 568 18.68 16.36 -13.87
C ASN A 568 19.11 16.24 -15.34
N ARG A 569 18.53 15.25 -16.03
CA ARG A 569 18.77 14.99 -17.45
C ARG A 569 17.52 15.31 -18.27
N PRO A 570 17.66 15.70 -19.55
CA PRO A 570 16.53 15.81 -20.47
C PRO A 570 15.82 14.47 -20.53
N ILE A 571 14.51 14.48 -20.29
CA ILE A 571 13.69 13.27 -20.29
C ILE A 571 13.26 13.03 -21.73
N ILE A 572 13.81 11.98 -22.32
CA ILE A 572 13.48 11.55 -23.68
C ILE A 572 12.46 10.44 -23.56
N GLU A 573 11.32 10.57 -24.23
CA GLU A 573 10.35 9.47 -24.28
C GLU A 573 11.02 8.25 -24.90
N SER A 574 11.00 7.13 -24.16
CA SER A 574 11.61 5.90 -24.62
C SER A 574 10.91 5.46 -25.90
N GLY A 575 11.64 5.45 -27.02
CA GLY A 575 11.16 4.86 -28.27
C GLY A 575 10.78 3.39 -28.09
N THR A 576 10.18 2.79 -29.13
CA THR A 576 9.82 1.36 -29.07
C THR A 576 11.07 0.52 -28.78
N LYS A 577 11.10 -0.14 -27.61
CA LYS A 577 12.20 -1.04 -27.23
C LYS A 577 12.39 -2.10 -28.32
N VAL A 578 13.64 -2.31 -28.70
CA VAL A 578 13.99 -3.26 -29.77
C VAL A 578 13.71 -4.69 -29.28
N LEU A 579 12.94 -5.45 -30.05
CA LEU A 579 12.69 -6.85 -29.76
C LEU A 579 13.99 -7.66 -29.91
N LYS A 580 14.44 -8.27 -28.82
CA LYS A 580 15.63 -9.11 -28.78
C LYS A 580 15.29 -10.55 -29.11
N GLU A 581 15.95 -11.12 -30.11
CA GLU A 581 15.76 -12.53 -30.47
C GLU A 581 16.85 -13.40 -29.84
N LEU A 582 16.47 -14.51 -29.20
CA LEU A 582 17.43 -15.46 -28.64
C LEU A 582 17.90 -16.49 -29.69
N PRO A 583 19.16 -16.97 -29.62
CA PRO A 583 19.65 -18.03 -30.49
C PRO A 583 18.88 -19.35 -30.34
N LYS A 584 18.79 -20.15 -31.41
CA LYS A 584 18.12 -21.46 -31.41
C LYS A 584 18.74 -22.49 -30.45
N SER A 585 19.99 -22.31 -30.04
CA SER A 585 20.62 -23.16 -29.03
C SER A 585 21.55 -22.30 -28.19
N MET A 586 21.38 -22.31 -26.88
CA MET A 586 22.24 -21.56 -25.97
C MET A 586 22.40 -22.27 -24.61
N THR A 587 23.52 -21.99 -23.95
CA THR A 587 23.74 -22.38 -22.55
C THR A 587 23.76 -21.14 -21.68
N ILE A 588 22.97 -21.14 -20.60
CA ILE A 588 22.92 -20.05 -19.64
C ILE A 588 23.94 -20.33 -18.54
N GLU A 589 25.00 -19.55 -18.57
CA GLU A 589 26.17 -19.68 -17.68
C GLU A 589 26.00 -18.91 -16.36
N LYS A 590 25.17 -17.87 -16.39
CA LYS A 590 24.87 -16.99 -15.25
C LYS A 590 23.45 -16.46 -15.38
N THR A 591 22.85 -16.03 -14.28
CA THR A 591 21.53 -15.37 -14.30
C THR A 591 21.51 -14.20 -15.26
N MET A 592 20.51 -14.18 -16.14
CA MET A 592 20.28 -13.12 -17.13
C MET A 592 19.00 -12.37 -16.79
N VAL A 593 19.09 -11.04 -16.80
CA VAL A 593 17.94 -10.14 -16.67
C VAL A 593 17.78 -9.40 -17.99
N PHE A 594 16.61 -9.51 -18.61
CA PHE A 594 16.26 -8.83 -19.85
C PHE A 594 15.35 -7.65 -19.54
N SER A 595 15.78 -6.46 -19.95
CA SER A 595 15.02 -5.20 -19.83
C SER A 595 14.42 -4.74 -21.16
N ASP A 596 14.54 -5.56 -22.20
CA ASP A 596 13.95 -5.39 -23.53
C ASP A 596 12.97 -6.55 -23.80
N PRO A 597 11.96 -6.36 -24.65
CA PRO A 597 11.11 -7.45 -25.11
C PRO A 597 11.95 -8.57 -25.71
N VAL A 598 11.60 -9.83 -25.45
CA VAL A 598 12.34 -11.00 -25.94
C VAL A 598 11.46 -11.92 -26.77
N ARG A 599 12.01 -12.42 -27.88
CA ARG A 599 11.43 -13.51 -28.67
C ARG A 599 12.31 -14.76 -28.61
N ILE A 600 11.67 -15.89 -28.36
CA ILE A 600 12.27 -17.24 -28.43
C ILE A 600 11.50 -18.01 -29.52
N HIS A 601 12.22 -18.41 -30.56
CA HIS A 601 11.64 -19.04 -31.75
C HIS A 601 11.37 -20.54 -31.56
N PRO A 602 10.46 -21.16 -32.35
CA PRO A 602 10.25 -22.60 -32.36
C PRO A 602 11.54 -23.43 -32.52
N GLY A 603 11.60 -24.56 -31.81
CA GLY A 603 12.74 -25.48 -31.81
C GLY A 603 13.96 -24.98 -31.01
N THR A 604 13.83 -23.89 -30.26
CA THR A 604 14.94 -23.37 -29.44
C THR A 604 15.22 -24.27 -28.25
N THR A 605 16.49 -24.62 -28.01
CA THR A 605 16.94 -25.36 -26.82
C THR A 605 17.81 -24.48 -25.93
N ILE A 606 17.41 -24.32 -24.67
CA ILE A 606 18.14 -23.56 -23.65
C ILE A 606 18.60 -24.54 -22.56
N LYS A 607 19.92 -24.68 -22.40
CA LYS A 607 20.52 -25.47 -21.32
C LYS A 607 20.92 -24.55 -20.17
N MET A 608 20.38 -24.78 -18.99
CA MET A 608 20.59 -23.93 -17.81
C MET A 608 21.67 -24.53 -16.90
N LYS A 609 22.69 -23.76 -16.51
CA LYS A 609 23.63 -24.20 -15.46
C LYS A 609 22.99 -24.16 -14.08
N PRO A 610 23.54 -24.90 -13.11
CA PRO A 610 23.00 -24.91 -11.74
C PRO A 610 22.86 -23.48 -11.20
N GLN A 611 21.74 -23.21 -10.52
CA GLN A 611 21.43 -21.90 -9.91
C GLN A 611 21.35 -20.71 -10.88
N THR A 612 21.28 -20.92 -12.19
CA THR A 612 21.08 -19.84 -13.16
C THR A 612 19.60 -19.60 -13.44
N SER A 613 19.24 -18.34 -13.68
CA SER A 613 17.85 -17.91 -13.91
C SER A 613 17.71 -17.00 -15.13
N LEU A 614 16.52 -16.97 -15.74
CA LEU A 614 16.12 -16.02 -16.77
C LEU A 614 15.00 -15.13 -16.23
N ILE A 615 15.26 -13.82 -16.11
CA ILE A 615 14.26 -12.86 -15.62
C ILE A 615 13.94 -11.88 -16.75
N PHE A 616 12.67 -11.78 -17.10
CA PHE A 616 12.17 -10.86 -18.11
C PHE A 616 11.40 -9.74 -17.41
N ARG A 617 11.81 -8.49 -17.64
CA ARG A 617 11.15 -7.27 -17.14
C ARG A 617 10.23 -6.64 -18.18
N GLU A 618 10.26 -7.14 -19.40
CA GLU A 618 9.45 -6.76 -20.55
C GLU A 618 8.79 -7.98 -21.18
N LYS A 619 7.95 -7.76 -22.20
CA LYS A 619 7.20 -8.81 -22.90
C LYS A 619 8.08 -9.99 -23.35
N LEU A 620 7.62 -11.20 -23.08
CA LEU A 620 8.20 -12.44 -23.57
C LEU A 620 7.27 -13.10 -24.59
N PHE A 621 7.81 -13.36 -25.77
CA PHE A 621 7.18 -14.16 -26.82
C PHE A 621 7.99 -15.46 -27.00
N ALA A 622 7.64 -16.50 -26.24
CA ALA A 622 8.25 -17.82 -26.38
C ALA A 622 7.28 -18.75 -27.11
N GLU A 623 7.24 -18.66 -28.44
CA GLU A 623 6.18 -19.22 -29.25
C GLU A 623 6.65 -20.47 -30.01
N GLY A 624 6.77 -21.59 -29.30
CA GLY A 624 7.00 -22.90 -29.93
C GLY A 624 5.78 -23.45 -30.64
N THR A 625 5.98 -24.51 -31.43
CA THR A 625 4.91 -25.31 -32.05
C THR A 625 4.94 -26.75 -31.55
N GLU A 626 3.90 -27.54 -31.79
CA GLU A 626 3.87 -28.96 -31.39
C GLU A 626 5.02 -29.76 -32.04
N ASP A 627 5.33 -29.48 -33.31
CA ASP A 627 6.44 -30.14 -34.03
C ASP A 627 7.82 -29.62 -33.61
N CYS A 628 7.91 -28.34 -33.22
CA CYS A 628 9.15 -27.67 -32.85
C CYS A 628 8.99 -26.96 -31.50
N PRO A 629 8.88 -27.72 -30.39
CA PRO A 629 8.71 -27.12 -29.07
C PRO A 629 9.97 -26.35 -28.66
N ILE A 630 9.79 -25.36 -27.80
CA ILE A 630 10.92 -24.74 -27.08
C ILE A 630 11.25 -25.63 -25.89
N VAL A 631 12.52 -25.93 -25.66
CA VAL A 631 12.97 -26.81 -24.57
C VAL A 631 13.92 -26.05 -23.65
N ILE A 632 13.58 -25.98 -22.37
CA ILE A 632 14.43 -25.42 -21.32
C ILE A 632 14.70 -26.51 -20.29
N THR A 633 15.98 -26.85 -20.10
CA THR A 633 16.38 -27.99 -19.28
C THR A 633 17.71 -27.74 -18.57
N ALA A 634 18.00 -28.54 -17.55
CA ALA A 634 19.29 -28.52 -16.88
C ALA A 634 20.41 -28.91 -17.86
N SER A 635 21.53 -28.19 -17.79
CA SER A 635 22.75 -28.53 -18.53
C SER A 635 23.42 -29.80 -18.01
N GLN A 636 23.16 -30.16 -16.74
CA GLN A 636 23.69 -31.34 -16.07
C GLN A 636 22.54 -32.06 -15.34
N PRO A 637 22.30 -33.36 -15.62
CA PRO A 637 21.29 -34.14 -14.91
C PRO A 637 21.49 -34.10 -13.38
N GLY A 638 20.40 -34.01 -12.63
CA GLY A 638 20.41 -34.00 -11.16
C GLY A 638 20.84 -32.69 -10.50
N ASN A 639 21.25 -31.68 -11.29
CA ASN A 639 21.61 -30.36 -10.76
C ASN A 639 20.59 -29.31 -11.25
N PRO A 640 19.66 -28.88 -10.38
CA PRO A 640 18.60 -27.97 -10.80
C PRO A 640 19.14 -26.56 -11.09
N TRP A 641 18.55 -25.92 -12.09
CA TRP A 641 18.70 -24.50 -12.35
C TRP A 641 17.68 -23.70 -11.52
N GLY A 642 17.75 -22.37 -11.58
CA GLY A 642 16.86 -21.48 -10.84
C GLY A 642 15.49 -21.34 -11.51
N VAL A 643 15.15 -20.11 -11.91
CA VAL A 643 13.79 -19.73 -12.36
C VAL A 643 13.76 -19.11 -13.76
N ILE A 644 12.62 -19.25 -14.44
CA ILE A 644 12.17 -18.38 -15.52
C ILE A 644 11.10 -17.46 -14.94
N ALA A 645 11.32 -16.15 -14.94
CA ALA A 645 10.38 -15.19 -14.35
C ALA A 645 9.93 -14.13 -15.34
N LEU A 646 8.62 -13.89 -15.42
CA LEU A 646 8.06 -12.63 -15.89
C LEU A 646 7.83 -11.75 -14.67
N HIS A 647 8.48 -10.60 -14.60
CA HIS A 647 8.36 -9.71 -13.44
C HIS A 647 8.09 -8.28 -13.85
N GLY A 648 6.93 -7.77 -13.43
CA GLY A 648 6.55 -6.37 -13.51
C GLY A 648 5.56 -6.09 -14.63
N LYS A 649 4.85 -4.97 -14.51
CA LYS A 649 3.70 -4.63 -15.37
C LYS A 649 4.03 -4.60 -16.86
N SER A 650 5.25 -4.25 -17.25
CA SER A 650 5.68 -4.20 -18.66
C SER A 650 5.78 -5.59 -19.31
N THR A 651 5.71 -6.67 -18.53
CA THR A 651 5.58 -8.04 -19.06
C THR A 651 4.16 -8.39 -19.51
N SER A 652 3.20 -7.47 -19.33
CA SER A 652 1.81 -7.68 -19.73
C SER A 652 1.68 -8.00 -21.23
N ASN A 653 0.75 -8.88 -21.59
CA ASN A 653 0.55 -9.41 -22.95
C ASN A 653 1.65 -10.38 -23.43
N SER A 654 2.42 -10.97 -22.51
CA SER A 654 3.36 -12.04 -22.85
C SER A 654 2.64 -13.32 -23.28
N LYS A 655 3.30 -14.09 -24.15
CA LYS A 655 2.76 -15.36 -24.67
C LYS A 655 3.85 -16.42 -24.71
N LEU A 656 3.56 -17.54 -24.06
CA LEU A 656 4.41 -18.72 -24.03
C LEU A 656 3.59 -19.89 -24.58
N SER A 657 4.03 -20.51 -25.68
CA SER A 657 3.35 -21.64 -26.30
C SER A 657 4.28 -22.80 -26.63
N CYS A 658 3.78 -24.04 -26.48
CA CYS A 658 4.51 -25.28 -26.75
C CYS A 658 5.93 -25.26 -26.15
N LEU A 659 5.98 -25.02 -24.84
CA LEU A 659 7.20 -24.87 -24.06
C LEU A 659 7.36 -26.05 -23.10
N SER A 660 8.50 -26.74 -23.14
CA SER A 660 8.87 -27.80 -22.22
C SER A 660 9.92 -27.30 -21.23
N ILE A 661 9.61 -27.36 -19.93
CA ILE A 661 10.46 -26.94 -18.81
C ILE A 661 10.74 -28.15 -17.92
N ASP A 662 12.01 -28.38 -17.56
CA ASP A 662 12.42 -29.50 -16.71
C ASP A 662 13.51 -29.10 -15.72
N SER A 663 13.37 -29.54 -14.47
CA SER A 663 14.42 -29.46 -13.44
C SER A 663 14.79 -28.04 -12.99
N GLY A 664 13.82 -27.13 -12.96
CA GLY A 664 13.95 -25.80 -12.34
C GLY A 664 13.65 -25.80 -10.83
N SER A 665 13.87 -24.66 -10.19
CA SER A 665 13.82 -24.46 -8.73
C SER A 665 13.44 -23.01 -8.39
N GLU A 666 13.57 -22.62 -7.13
CA GLU A 666 13.55 -21.22 -6.68
C GLU A 666 14.81 -20.41 -7.03
N SER A 667 14.69 -19.09 -6.93
CA SER A 667 15.82 -18.15 -7.02
C SER A 667 15.57 -16.88 -6.19
N PHE A 668 16.65 -16.27 -5.70
CA PHE A 668 16.63 -14.93 -5.09
C PHE A 668 17.53 -13.99 -5.89
N VAL A 669 16.96 -12.98 -6.54
CA VAL A 669 17.69 -12.07 -7.44
C VAL A 669 17.25 -10.62 -7.23
N ASP A 670 18.21 -9.72 -7.02
CA ASP A 670 17.96 -8.29 -6.76
C ASP A 670 16.88 -8.04 -5.68
N ASN A 671 16.98 -8.76 -4.56
CA ASN A 671 16.03 -8.73 -3.44
C ASN A 671 14.59 -9.24 -3.76
N VAL A 672 14.41 -9.91 -4.90
CA VAL A 672 13.17 -10.59 -5.28
C VAL A 672 13.28 -12.09 -5.04
N ARG A 673 12.26 -12.67 -4.41
CA ARG A 673 12.11 -14.12 -4.25
C ARG A 673 11.19 -14.69 -5.32
N TYR A 674 11.60 -15.78 -5.91
CA TYR A 674 10.81 -16.59 -6.83
C TYR A 674 10.77 -18.02 -6.28
N SER A 675 9.58 -18.56 -5.99
CA SER A 675 9.35 -19.89 -5.39
C SER A 675 8.99 -20.97 -6.40
N ALA A 676 9.06 -20.69 -7.70
CA ALA A 676 8.70 -21.64 -8.75
C ALA A 676 9.72 -21.68 -9.87
N MET A 677 9.74 -22.78 -10.64
CA MET A 677 10.54 -22.87 -11.86
C MET A 677 10.05 -21.91 -12.97
N LEU A 678 8.74 -21.60 -12.98
CA LEU A 678 8.14 -20.52 -13.76
C LEU A 678 7.36 -19.61 -12.81
N SER A 679 7.72 -18.33 -12.79
CA SER A 679 7.12 -17.33 -11.90
C SER A 679 6.54 -16.15 -12.68
N LEU A 680 5.28 -15.83 -12.43
CA LEU A 680 4.57 -14.66 -12.98
C LEU A 680 4.30 -13.67 -11.85
N HIS A 681 5.11 -12.61 -11.77
CA HIS A 681 5.06 -11.63 -10.69
C HIS A 681 4.61 -10.28 -11.23
N GLU A 682 3.50 -9.75 -10.70
CA GLU A 682 2.99 -8.41 -11.03
C GLU A 682 2.78 -8.19 -12.54
N THR A 683 2.08 -9.12 -13.20
CA THR A 683 1.82 -9.07 -14.65
C THR A 683 0.33 -9.20 -14.98
N SER A 684 -0.01 -8.98 -16.24
CA SER A 684 -1.39 -9.18 -16.70
C SER A 684 -1.53 -9.65 -18.13
N ASN A 685 -2.67 -10.25 -18.46
CA ASN A 685 -3.00 -10.72 -19.82
C ASN A 685 -1.92 -11.66 -20.40
N VAL A 686 -1.44 -12.61 -19.60
CA VAL A 686 -0.41 -13.58 -20.04
C VAL A 686 -1.07 -14.87 -20.47
N LYS A 687 -0.61 -15.44 -21.59
CA LYS A 687 -1.08 -16.73 -22.11
C LYS A 687 0.00 -17.78 -22.05
N LEU A 688 -0.28 -18.88 -21.35
CA LEU A 688 0.53 -20.09 -21.31
C LEU A 688 -0.24 -21.20 -22.04
N ILE A 689 0.22 -21.63 -23.22
CA ILE A 689 -0.52 -22.54 -24.10
C ILE A 689 0.30 -23.80 -24.35
N ASN A 690 -0.27 -24.99 -24.11
CA ASN A 690 0.41 -26.28 -24.31
C ASN A 690 1.77 -26.33 -23.61
N ILE A 691 1.84 -25.83 -22.37
CA ILE A 691 3.06 -25.88 -21.56
C ILE A 691 3.24 -27.27 -20.97
N LYS A 692 4.46 -27.80 -21.00
CA LYS A 692 4.86 -29.02 -20.31
C LYS A 692 5.90 -28.68 -19.25
N MET A 693 5.62 -29.00 -18.00
CA MET A 693 6.55 -28.76 -16.90
C MET A 693 6.71 -30.03 -16.09
N LYS A 694 7.96 -30.40 -15.76
CA LYS A 694 8.22 -31.59 -14.96
C LYS A 694 9.37 -31.42 -13.98
N ASN A 695 9.27 -32.13 -12.85
CA ASN A 695 10.30 -32.24 -11.82
C ASN A 695 10.78 -30.87 -11.28
N SER A 696 9.99 -30.19 -10.43
CA SER A 696 10.55 -29.06 -9.65
C SER A 696 11.48 -29.57 -8.55
N TYR A 697 12.46 -28.74 -8.20
CA TYR A 697 13.46 -29.05 -7.17
C TYR A 697 13.50 -27.95 -6.11
N LYS A 698 13.74 -28.36 -4.85
CA LYS A 698 13.91 -27.55 -3.63
C LYS A 698 12.76 -26.64 -3.21
N SER A 699 12.10 -25.96 -4.14
CA SER A 699 11.00 -25.06 -3.83
C SER A 699 9.66 -25.77 -3.73
N ASP A 700 8.72 -25.13 -3.05
CA ASP A 700 7.37 -25.65 -2.89
C ASP A 700 6.66 -25.67 -4.26
N ASP A 701 6.86 -24.71 -5.16
CA ASP A 701 5.95 -24.55 -6.31
C ASP A 701 6.56 -24.92 -7.68
N MET A 702 5.73 -25.37 -8.62
CA MET A 702 6.10 -25.56 -10.03
C MET A 702 5.79 -24.31 -10.87
N LEU A 703 4.61 -23.72 -10.72
CA LEU A 703 4.21 -22.46 -11.31
C LEU A 703 3.68 -21.54 -10.20
N HIS A 704 4.27 -20.35 -10.05
CA HIS A 704 3.80 -19.34 -9.09
C HIS A 704 3.26 -18.11 -9.81
N ILE A 705 2.05 -17.69 -9.44
CA ILE A 705 1.37 -16.51 -9.99
C ILE A 705 1.04 -15.60 -8.82
N ILE A 706 1.68 -14.42 -8.78
CA ILE A 706 1.52 -13.49 -7.66
C ILE A 706 1.29 -12.06 -8.13
N TYR A 707 0.32 -11.37 -7.50
CA TYR A 707 -0.08 -10.00 -7.83
C TYR A 707 -0.45 -9.80 -9.32
N SER A 708 -1.02 -10.82 -9.95
CA SER A 708 -1.24 -10.85 -11.39
C SER A 708 -2.73 -10.93 -11.74
N GLN A 709 -3.07 -10.53 -12.96
CA GLN A 709 -4.46 -10.47 -13.41
C GLN A 709 -4.63 -11.01 -14.83
N ASP A 710 -5.75 -11.67 -15.12
CA ASP A 710 -6.10 -12.15 -16.47
C ASP A 710 -5.02 -13.09 -17.03
N ILE A 711 -4.81 -14.22 -16.34
CA ILE A 711 -3.81 -15.22 -16.73
C ILE A 711 -4.51 -16.44 -17.31
N ASP A 712 -4.21 -16.79 -18.57
CA ASP A 712 -4.76 -17.96 -19.24
C ASP A 712 -3.73 -19.10 -19.31
N ILE A 713 -4.04 -20.24 -18.71
CA ILE A 713 -3.25 -21.48 -18.76
C ILE A 713 -4.06 -22.53 -19.52
N ILE A 714 -3.66 -22.81 -20.76
CA ILE A 714 -4.43 -23.62 -21.70
C ILE A 714 -3.67 -24.92 -22.00
N ASN A 715 -4.34 -26.05 -21.78
CA ASN A 715 -3.81 -27.40 -21.95
C ASN A 715 -2.43 -27.64 -21.29
N PRO A 716 -2.24 -27.29 -20.00
CA PRO A 716 -0.99 -27.58 -19.32
C PRO A 716 -0.79 -29.09 -19.11
N LEU A 717 0.46 -29.53 -19.12
CA LEU A 717 0.87 -30.85 -18.62
C LEU A 717 1.91 -30.64 -17.50
N LEU A 718 1.47 -30.74 -16.25
CA LEU A 718 2.30 -30.54 -15.06
C LEU A 718 2.54 -31.88 -14.37
N GLU A 719 3.81 -32.27 -14.24
CA GLU A 719 4.22 -33.61 -13.85
C GLU A 719 5.22 -33.57 -12.67
N ASN A 720 4.94 -34.24 -11.57
CA ASN A 720 5.87 -34.40 -10.44
C ASN A 720 6.36 -33.05 -9.86
N ALA A 721 5.43 -32.20 -9.41
CA ALA A 721 5.78 -31.02 -8.62
C ALA A 721 6.25 -31.43 -7.21
N LEU A 722 7.29 -30.78 -6.68
CA LEU A 722 7.82 -31.08 -5.34
C LEU A 722 6.83 -30.71 -4.22
N GLY A 723 6.21 -29.53 -4.29
CA GLY A 723 5.05 -29.14 -3.49
C GLY A 723 3.85 -28.89 -4.40
N ASP A 724 3.45 -27.64 -4.60
CA ASP A 724 2.26 -27.24 -5.35
C ASP A 724 2.52 -27.21 -6.87
N ALA A 725 1.56 -27.70 -7.66
CA ALA A 725 1.70 -27.62 -9.11
C ALA A 725 1.50 -26.18 -9.61
N ILE A 726 0.51 -25.49 -9.06
CA ILE A 726 0.20 -24.09 -9.37
C ILE A 726 -0.17 -23.40 -8.05
N ASP A 727 0.60 -22.39 -7.66
CA ASP A 727 0.29 -21.51 -6.54
C ASP A 727 -0.13 -20.13 -7.05
N ILE A 728 -1.25 -19.62 -6.53
CA ILE A 728 -1.91 -18.39 -6.99
C ILE A 728 -2.18 -17.45 -5.79
N ASP A 729 -1.32 -16.46 -5.64
CA ASP A 729 -1.34 -15.47 -4.57
C ASP A 729 -1.80 -14.10 -5.04
N MET A 730 -2.75 -13.48 -4.34
CA MET A 730 -3.16 -12.07 -4.57
C MET A 730 -3.48 -11.77 -6.05
N SER A 731 -4.07 -12.73 -6.77
CA SER A 731 -4.23 -12.68 -8.22
C SER A 731 -5.68 -12.90 -8.64
N SER A 732 -6.14 -12.21 -9.68
CA SER A 732 -7.54 -12.23 -10.09
C SER A 732 -7.71 -12.70 -11.54
N PHE A 733 -8.81 -13.40 -11.81
CA PHE A 733 -9.16 -13.88 -13.15
C PHE A 733 -8.10 -14.82 -13.75
N VAL A 734 -7.61 -15.78 -12.96
CA VAL A 734 -6.73 -16.85 -13.48
C VAL A 734 -7.59 -17.99 -14.05
N THR A 735 -7.41 -18.33 -15.32
CA THR A 735 -8.14 -19.40 -15.99
C THR A 735 -7.20 -20.56 -16.31
N ILE A 736 -7.52 -21.76 -15.81
CA ILE A 736 -6.88 -23.02 -16.16
C ILE A 736 -7.89 -23.82 -16.99
N ASN A 737 -7.58 -24.08 -18.26
CA ASN A 737 -8.50 -24.72 -19.18
C ASN A 737 -7.85 -25.91 -19.90
N GLY A 738 -8.42 -27.11 -19.73
CA GLY A 738 -7.90 -28.33 -20.31
C GLY A 738 -6.69 -28.89 -19.54
N GLY A 739 -6.04 -29.89 -20.14
CA GLY A 739 -4.76 -30.39 -19.64
C GLY A 739 -4.84 -31.30 -18.40
N LYS A 740 -3.66 -31.56 -17.84
CA LYS A 740 -3.45 -32.56 -16.79
C LYS A 740 -2.39 -32.09 -15.79
N ILE A 741 -2.74 -32.15 -14.51
CA ILE A 741 -1.85 -31.98 -13.37
C ILE A 741 -1.76 -33.34 -12.69
N TYR A 742 -0.55 -33.88 -12.52
CA TYR A 742 -0.40 -35.18 -11.86
C TYR A 742 0.83 -35.26 -10.96
N SER A 743 0.62 -35.95 -9.82
CA SER A 743 1.66 -36.28 -8.85
C SER A 743 2.36 -35.07 -8.24
N SER A 744 1.59 -34.06 -7.81
CA SER A 744 2.10 -32.98 -6.95
C SER A 744 2.41 -33.50 -5.55
N GLY A 745 3.51 -33.05 -4.95
CA GLY A 745 3.88 -33.44 -3.58
C GLY A 745 2.99 -32.82 -2.51
N ASN A 746 2.44 -31.63 -2.76
CA ASN A 746 1.45 -30.96 -1.93
C ASN A 746 0.15 -30.76 -2.73
N ASP A 747 -0.24 -29.52 -3.06
CA ASP A 747 -1.52 -29.22 -3.70
C ASP A 747 -1.46 -29.28 -5.24
N GLY A 748 -2.56 -29.65 -5.89
CA GLY A 748 -2.69 -29.54 -7.35
C GLY A 748 -2.75 -28.08 -7.78
N VAL A 749 -3.62 -27.30 -7.12
CA VAL A 749 -3.74 -25.85 -7.26
C VAL A 749 -4.00 -25.25 -5.87
N ASP A 750 -3.18 -24.31 -5.41
CA ASP A 750 -3.42 -23.52 -4.17
C ASP A 750 -3.76 -22.06 -4.49
N LEU A 751 -4.62 -21.47 -3.67
CA LEU A 751 -5.08 -20.09 -3.82
C LEU A 751 -5.08 -19.34 -2.48
N MET A 752 -4.53 -18.12 -2.51
CA MET A 752 -4.57 -17.16 -1.41
C MET A 752 -5.04 -15.77 -1.85
N SER A 753 -6.17 -15.29 -1.31
CA SER A 753 -6.81 -14.01 -1.70
C SER A 753 -6.89 -13.81 -3.23
N SER A 754 -7.29 -14.86 -3.95
CA SER A 754 -7.24 -14.96 -5.40
C SER A 754 -8.57 -15.41 -6.01
N SER A 755 -8.73 -15.26 -7.33
CA SER A 755 -9.86 -15.84 -8.06
C SER A 755 -9.44 -16.66 -9.27
N ALA A 756 -9.97 -17.88 -9.39
CA ALA A 756 -9.66 -18.78 -10.50
C ALA A 756 -10.84 -19.57 -11.05
N LEU A 757 -10.77 -19.85 -12.35
CA LEU A 757 -11.59 -20.81 -13.09
C LEU A 757 -10.74 -22.02 -13.45
N ILE A 758 -11.14 -23.21 -13.01
CA ILE A 758 -10.51 -24.50 -13.33
C ILE A 758 -11.50 -25.29 -14.17
N ARG A 759 -11.25 -25.38 -15.48
CA ARG A 759 -12.20 -25.94 -16.45
C ARG A 759 -11.60 -27.06 -17.29
N ASN A 760 -12.32 -28.17 -17.47
CA ASN A 760 -11.87 -29.30 -18.30
C ASN A 760 -10.49 -29.87 -17.87
N VAL A 761 -10.10 -29.74 -16.60
CA VAL A 761 -8.76 -30.15 -16.11
C VAL A 761 -8.84 -31.52 -15.45
N GLN A 762 -7.79 -32.33 -15.60
CA GLN A 762 -7.59 -33.55 -14.80
C GLN A 762 -6.52 -33.31 -13.73
N ILE A 763 -6.90 -33.39 -12.45
CA ILE A 763 -5.98 -33.27 -11.30
C ILE A 763 -5.88 -34.63 -10.61
N LEU A 764 -4.69 -35.24 -10.67
CA LEU A 764 -4.49 -36.63 -10.28
C LEU A 764 -3.40 -36.78 -9.21
N SER A 765 -3.71 -37.54 -8.16
CA SER A 765 -2.71 -38.03 -7.20
C SER A 765 -1.86 -36.95 -6.53
N SER A 766 -2.45 -35.81 -6.17
CA SER A 766 -1.82 -34.80 -5.31
C SER A 766 -1.60 -35.35 -3.89
N GLY A 767 -0.44 -35.04 -3.31
CA GLY A 767 0.01 -35.49 -1.99
C GLY A 767 -0.73 -34.83 -0.82
N ASP A 768 -1.37 -33.68 -1.04
CA ASP A 768 -2.34 -33.07 -0.13
C ASP A 768 -3.69 -32.81 -0.83
N LYS A 769 -4.00 -31.59 -1.26
CA LYS A 769 -5.31 -31.27 -1.87
C LYS A 769 -5.24 -31.27 -3.39
N GLY A 770 -6.30 -31.70 -4.06
CA GLY A 770 -6.46 -31.48 -5.49
C GLY A 770 -6.57 -29.98 -5.78
N VAL A 771 -7.49 -29.30 -5.08
CA VAL A 771 -7.63 -27.84 -5.12
C VAL A 771 -7.78 -27.30 -3.70
N SER A 772 -6.91 -26.38 -3.31
CA SER A 772 -6.88 -25.71 -2.02
C SER A 772 -7.21 -24.23 -2.18
N VAL A 773 -8.17 -23.73 -1.41
CA VAL A 773 -8.68 -22.36 -1.56
C VAL A 773 -8.77 -21.70 -0.21
N GLY A 774 -7.94 -20.68 0.02
CA GLY A 774 -7.84 -20.01 1.31
C GLY A 774 -7.88 -18.49 1.25
N GLU A 775 -8.08 -17.91 2.43
CA GLU A 775 -7.86 -16.48 2.67
C GLU A 775 -8.73 -15.56 1.79
N ALA A 776 -10.05 -15.78 1.81
CA ALA A 776 -11.06 -15.09 1.00
C ALA A 776 -10.83 -15.18 -0.52
N SER A 777 -10.47 -16.38 -0.99
CA SER A 777 -10.38 -16.70 -2.42
C SER A 777 -11.70 -17.25 -2.97
N ASP A 778 -11.88 -17.14 -4.29
CA ASP A 778 -13.01 -17.71 -5.02
C ASP A 778 -12.51 -18.66 -6.13
N ALA A 779 -12.91 -19.93 -6.10
CA ALA A 779 -12.59 -20.88 -7.17
C ALA A 779 -13.87 -21.47 -7.79
N LEU A 780 -13.92 -21.51 -9.12
CA LEU A 780 -14.92 -22.25 -9.88
C LEU A 780 -14.26 -23.45 -10.56
N ILE A 781 -14.69 -24.66 -10.20
CA ILE A 781 -14.29 -25.92 -10.84
C ILE A 781 -15.44 -26.37 -11.75
N PHE A 782 -15.18 -26.47 -13.05
CA PHE A 782 -16.22 -26.77 -14.05
C PHE A 782 -15.77 -27.87 -15.02
N LYS A 783 -16.60 -28.89 -15.24
CA LYS A 783 -16.29 -30.00 -16.17
C LYS A 783 -14.92 -30.64 -15.95
N SER A 784 -14.46 -30.70 -14.70
CA SER A 784 -13.11 -31.15 -14.34
C SER A 784 -13.15 -32.45 -13.53
N SER A 785 -12.02 -33.15 -13.44
CA SER A 785 -11.90 -34.40 -12.70
C SER A 785 -10.76 -34.32 -11.68
N LEU A 786 -11.09 -34.52 -10.40
CA LEU A 786 -10.13 -34.58 -9.29
C LEU A 786 -10.10 -36.03 -8.79
N ASN A 787 -9.01 -36.75 -9.07
CA ASN A 787 -8.95 -38.20 -8.83
C ASN A 787 -7.72 -38.65 -8.03
N GLY A 788 -7.94 -39.45 -6.99
CA GLY A 788 -6.87 -40.11 -6.24
C GLY A 788 -6.02 -39.18 -5.37
N ASN A 789 -6.52 -37.99 -5.04
CA ASN A 789 -5.82 -37.02 -4.18
C ASN A 789 -6.01 -37.40 -2.69
N VAL A 790 -5.17 -36.86 -1.79
CA VAL A 790 -5.42 -37.05 -0.34
C VAL A 790 -6.70 -36.33 0.08
N THR A 791 -6.87 -35.07 -0.29
CA THR A 791 -8.15 -34.36 -0.23
C THR A 791 -8.54 -33.90 -1.63
N GLY A 792 -9.77 -34.08 -2.07
CA GLY A 792 -10.23 -33.54 -3.34
C GLY A 792 -10.18 -32.02 -3.33
N ILE A 793 -11.00 -31.42 -2.46
CA ILE A 793 -11.15 -29.96 -2.37
C ILE A 793 -11.04 -29.50 -0.92
N ALA A 794 -10.33 -28.40 -0.68
CA ALA A 794 -10.36 -27.69 0.60
C ALA A 794 -10.73 -26.21 0.45
N SER A 795 -11.62 -25.72 1.31
CA SER A 795 -11.99 -24.30 1.42
C SER A 795 -11.71 -23.77 2.83
N LYS A 796 -11.04 -22.63 2.93
CA LYS A 796 -10.56 -22.04 4.20
C LYS A 796 -10.88 -20.55 4.29
N ASP A 797 -11.10 -20.04 5.49
CA ASP A 797 -10.93 -18.61 5.82
C ASP A 797 -11.74 -17.63 4.95
N ASP A 798 -13.08 -17.73 4.98
CA ASP A 798 -14.05 -16.93 4.20
C ASP A 798 -14.05 -17.19 2.68
N SER A 799 -13.28 -18.18 2.21
CA SER A 799 -13.21 -18.56 0.80
C SER A 799 -14.45 -19.33 0.32
N MET A 800 -14.62 -19.37 -1.00
CA MET A 800 -15.68 -20.12 -1.69
C MET A 800 -15.10 -21.01 -2.79
N VAL A 801 -15.55 -22.27 -2.80
CA VAL A 801 -15.32 -23.18 -3.93
C VAL A 801 -16.66 -23.61 -4.49
N THR A 802 -16.87 -23.37 -5.78
CA THR A 802 -18.04 -23.85 -6.50
C THR A 802 -17.62 -24.92 -7.50
N VAL A 803 -18.29 -26.07 -7.49
CA VAL A 803 -18.00 -27.23 -8.34
C VAL A 803 -19.24 -27.55 -9.16
N ILE A 804 -19.13 -27.55 -10.48
CA ILE A 804 -20.23 -27.78 -11.41
C ILE A 804 -19.82 -28.82 -12.47
N ASP A 805 -20.72 -29.76 -12.79
CA ASP A 805 -20.54 -30.79 -13.83
C ASP A 805 -19.19 -31.54 -13.73
N SER A 806 -18.68 -31.75 -12.52
CA SER A 806 -17.33 -32.25 -12.29
C SER A 806 -17.34 -33.60 -11.55
N MET A 807 -16.19 -34.27 -11.55
CA MET A 807 -16.02 -35.59 -10.92
C MET A 807 -14.97 -35.54 -9.82
N LEU A 808 -15.33 -35.99 -8.62
CA LEU A 808 -14.45 -36.18 -7.48
C LEU A 808 -14.36 -37.68 -7.18
N ASN A 809 -13.30 -38.32 -7.67
CA ASN A 809 -13.19 -39.77 -7.71
C ASN A 809 -12.02 -40.29 -6.84
N ASN A 810 -12.26 -41.30 -6.02
CA ASN A 810 -11.25 -42.03 -5.25
C ASN A 810 -10.29 -41.13 -4.44
N ASN A 811 -10.72 -39.94 -4.02
CA ASN A 811 -9.94 -39.11 -3.10
C ASN A 811 -10.10 -39.67 -1.68
N LYS A 812 -9.04 -39.64 -0.85
CA LYS A 812 -9.14 -40.19 0.53
C LYS A 812 -10.16 -39.41 1.37
N LYS A 813 -10.18 -38.09 1.21
CA LYS A 813 -11.24 -37.19 1.66
C LYS A 813 -11.77 -36.43 0.44
N GLN A 814 -13.08 -36.37 0.24
CA GLN A 814 -13.62 -35.67 -0.93
C GLN A 814 -13.56 -34.14 -0.75
N VAL A 815 -14.03 -33.65 0.41
CA VAL A 815 -14.20 -32.22 0.66
C VAL A 815 -13.85 -31.87 2.10
N GLU A 816 -13.15 -30.75 2.29
CA GLU A 816 -12.86 -30.16 3.59
C GLU A 816 -13.17 -28.65 3.60
N ALA A 817 -13.93 -28.19 4.59
CA ALA A 817 -14.22 -26.77 4.80
C ALA A 817 -13.96 -26.38 6.26
N TYR A 818 -13.06 -25.42 6.50
CA TYR A 818 -12.65 -25.08 7.87
C TYR A 818 -12.14 -23.65 8.06
N TYR A 819 -12.05 -23.24 9.32
CA TYR A 819 -11.47 -21.96 9.75
C TYR A 819 -10.05 -22.16 10.30
N LYS A 820 -9.07 -21.47 9.72
CA LYS A 820 -7.63 -21.58 10.04
C LYS A 820 -7.03 -20.22 10.42
N ASN A 821 -7.09 -19.23 9.53
CA ASN A 821 -6.55 -17.88 9.73
C ASN A 821 -7.57 -16.97 10.41
N TRP A 822 -7.26 -16.59 11.65
CA TRP A 822 -8.20 -15.86 12.49
C TRP A 822 -8.66 -14.51 11.91
N ARG A 823 -7.86 -13.91 11.03
CA ARG A 823 -8.12 -12.58 10.45
C ARG A 823 -9.40 -12.52 9.62
N TYR A 824 -9.78 -13.63 8.99
CA TYR A 824 -10.94 -13.70 8.09
C TYR A 824 -12.27 -13.90 8.84
N GLY A 825 -12.23 -14.34 10.10
CA GLY A 825 -13.40 -14.45 10.98
C GLY A 825 -14.37 -15.61 10.68
N LYS A 826 -14.40 -16.12 9.45
CA LYS A 826 -15.28 -17.21 8.97
C LYS A 826 -14.46 -18.38 8.42
N GLY A 827 -15.04 -19.58 8.38
CA GLY A 827 -14.47 -20.74 7.72
C GLY A 827 -14.75 -20.77 6.22
N GLY A 828 -14.35 -21.85 5.56
CA GLY A 828 -14.56 -22.03 4.12
C GLY A 828 -15.98 -22.43 3.75
N ARG A 829 -16.34 -22.17 2.49
CA ARG A 829 -17.61 -22.59 1.89
C ARG A 829 -17.35 -23.40 0.63
N VAL A 830 -18.14 -24.45 0.44
CA VAL A 830 -18.12 -25.28 -0.76
C VAL A 830 -19.56 -25.49 -1.26
N LEU A 831 -19.78 -25.26 -2.54
CA LEU A 831 -21.00 -25.59 -3.27
C LEU A 831 -20.66 -26.60 -4.35
N ILE A 832 -21.29 -27.77 -4.34
CA ILE A 832 -21.17 -28.79 -5.39
C ILE A 832 -22.54 -28.96 -6.04
N ASP A 833 -22.62 -28.81 -7.35
CA ASP A 833 -23.85 -28.92 -8.13
C ASP A 833 -23.64 -29.85 -9.34
N SER A 834 -24.64 -30.69 -9.63
CA SER A 834 -24.69 -31.53 -10.83
C SER A 834 -23.42 -32.33 -11.09
N SER A 835 -22.77 -32.79 -10.03
CA SER A 835 -21.45 -33.41 -10.05
C SER A 835 -21.49 -34.85 -9.53
N VAL A 836 -20.40 -35.59 -9.72
CA VAL A 836 -20.28 -36.99 -9.27
C VAL A 836 -19.20 -37.08 -8.20
N LEU A 837 -19.56 -37.66 -7.04
CA LEU A 837 -18.63 -38.00 -5.96
C LEU A 837 -18.60 -39.53 -5.83
N SER A 838 -17.46 -40.15 -6.15
CA SER A 838 -17.34 -41.61 -6.04
C SER A 838 -16.03 -42.03 -5.38
N ALA A 839 -16.09 -42.85 -4.32
CA ALA A 839 -14.92 -43.39 -3.63
C ALA A 839 -15.31 -44.65 -2.83
N GLU A 840 -14.36 -45.37 -2.22
CA GLU A 840 -14.69 -46.45 -1.27
C GLU A 840 -15.52 -45.95 -0.09
N SER A 841 -15.20 -44.75 0.41
CA SER A 841 -15.98 -44.00 1.40
C SER A 841 -15.90 -42.51 1.10
N ASN A 842 -17.04 -41.84 0.93
CA ASN A 842 -17.09 -40.39 0.70
C ASN A 842 -16.96 -39.62 2.02
N ASP A 843 -15.73 -39.30 2.44
CA ASP A 843 -15.46 -38.44 3.61
C ASP A 843 -15.59 -36.95 3.26
N ILE A 844 -16.44 -36.24 4.01
CA ILE A 844 -16.74 -34.81 3.86
C ILE A 844 -16.75 -34.14 5.24
N PHE A 845 -15.94 -33.10 5.39
CA PHE A 845 -15.80 -32.38 6.65
C PHE A 845 -16.13 -30.88 6.49
N ALA A 846 -16.95 -30.37 7.40
CA ALA A 846 -17.15 -28.94 7.62
C ALA A 846 -17.17 -28.63 9.13
N ASP A 847 -16.37 -27.66 9.58
CA ASP A 847 -16.42 -27.16 10.96
C ASP A 847 -17.63 -26.24 11.22
N GLU A 848 -17.83 -25.81 12.47
CA GLU A 848 -18.97 -24.99 12.90
C GLU A 848 -19.03 -23.59 12.24
N ARG A 849 -17.96 -23.15 11.58
CA ARG A 849 -17.85 -21.84 10.91
C ARG A 849 -17.84 -21.97 9.39
N SER A 850 -18.05 -23.18 8.89
CA SER A 850 -17.91 -23.56 7.50
C SER A 850 -19.19 -24.21 6.99
N MET A 851 -19.31 -24.32 5.68
CA MET A 851 -20.50 -24.90 5.06
C MET A 851 -20.14 -25.66 3.79
N VAL A 852 -20.71 -26.85 3.63
CA VAL A 852 -20.66 -27.64 2.39
C VAL A 852 -22.09 -27.92 1.95
N ASN A 853 -22.45 -27.48 0.76
CA ASN A 853 -23.74 -27.76 0.13
C ASN A 853 -23.52 -28.61 -1.12
N ILE A 854 -24.23 -29.73 -1.22
CA ILE A 854 -24.20 -30.62 -2.38
C ILE A 854 -25.60 -30.73 -2.95
N LEU A 855 -25.78 -30.31 -4.20
CA LEU A 855 -27.06 -30.19 -4.88
C LEU A 855 -27.04 -31.05 -6.15
N ASN A 856 -28.14 -31.72 -6.48
CA ASN A 856 -28.36 -32.42 -7.76
C ASN A 856 -27.21 -33.37 -8.17
N SER A 857 -26.45 -33.90 -7.21
CA SER A 857 -25.19 -34.61 -7.46
C SER A 857 -25.34 -36.08 -7.13
N GLU A 858 -24.64 -36.93 -7.89
CA GLU A 858 -24.55 -38.36 -7.64
C GLU A 858 -23.45 -38.64 -6.61
N ILE A 859 -23.77 -39.41 -5.58
CA ILE A 859 -22.83 -39.77 -4.51
C ILE A 859 -22.81 -41.30 -4.35
N ASN A 860 -21.66 -41.94 -4.59
CA ASN A 860 -21.51 -43.39 -4.55
C ASN A 860 -20.25 -43.84 -3.76
N PRO A 861 -20.40 -44.51 -2.59
CA PRO A 861 -21.63 -44.80 -1.87
C PRO A 861 -22.19 -43.54 -1.18
N GLN A 862 -23.47 -43.60 -0.80
CA GLN A 862 -24.18 -42.52 -0.12
C GLN A 862 -23.57 -42.18 1.25
N ILE A 863 -23.62 -40.90 1.63
CA ILE A 863 -23.12 -40.41 2.93
C ILE A 863 -24.22 -40.58 3.99
N TYR A 864 -23.96 -41.38 5.03
CA TYR A 864 -24.91 -41.60 6.11
C TYR A 864 -24.69 -40.59 7.26
N LYS A 865 -25.74 -39.84 7.62
CA LYS A 865 -25.76 -38.86 8.74
C LYS A 865 -24.72 -37.72 8.61
N PRO A 866 -24.84 -36.85 7.59
CA PRO A 866 -23.97 -35.68 7.51
C PRO A 866 -24.18 -34.75 8.72
N LYS A 867 -23.13 -34.01 9.11
CA LYS A 867 -23.24 -32.91 10.09
C LYS A 867 -24.19 -31.83 9.55
N GLU A 868 -24.80 -31.02 10.41
CA GLU A 868 -25.68 -29.91 9.98
C GLU A 868 -24.99 -28.89 9.04
N THR A 869 -23.67 -28.78 9.14
CA THR A 869 -22.81 -27.94 8.30
C THR A 869 -22.57 -28.54 6.89
N VAL A 870 -22.98 -29.79 6.66
CA VAL A 870 -22.93 -30.50 5.39
C VAL A 870 -24.37 -30.81 4.95
N LYS A 871 -24.85 -30.12 3.92
CA LYS A 871 -26.21 -30.28 3.40
C LYS A 871 -26.17 -30.99 2.06
N ILE A 872 -27.04 -31.99 1.91
CA ILE A 872 -27.16 -32.77 0.68
C ILE A 872 -28.62 -32.74 0.23
N GLU A 873 -28.85 -32.22 -0.97
CA GLU A 873 -30.17 -32.10 -1.58
C GLU A 873 -30.20 -32.82 -2.93
N TYR A 874 -31.09 -33.82 -3.04
CA TYR A 874 -31.31 -34.57 -4.27
C TYR A 874 -32.48 -33.98 -5.04
N SER A 875 -32.33 -33.73 -6.35
CA SER A 875 -33.47 -33.41 -7.20
C SER A 875 -34.34 -34.65 -7.38
N LEU A 876 -35.54 -34.64 -6.80
CA LEU A 876 -36.62 -35.54 -7.18
C LEU A 876 -37.18 -35.09 -8.54
N GLU A 877 -36.81 -35.79 -9.61
CA GLU A 877 -37.67 -35.84 -10.79
C GLU A 877 -38.93 -36.65 -10.45
N ARG A 878 -39.97 -35.97 -9.92
CA ARG A 878 -41.39 -36.15 -10.28
C ARG A 878 -42.28 -35.29 -9.36
N SER A 879 -43.24 -34.63 -10.00
CA SER A 879 -44.29 -33.74 -9.48
C SER A 879 -43.85 -32.36 -9.00
N VAL A 880 -43.73 -31.44 -9.96
CA VAL A 880 -44.02 -30.02 -9.72
C VAL A 880 -45.49 -29.89 -9.33
N LYS A 881 -45.78 -29.81 -8.03
CA LYS A 881 -46.92 -29.06 -7.50
C LYS A 881 -46.49 -28.38 -6.20
N GLU A 882 -46.33 -27.07 -6.32
CA GLU A 882 -46.49 -26.04 -5.29
C GLU A 882 -46.15 -26.44 -3.84
N LYS A 883 -44.89 -26.21 -3.47
CA LYS A 883 -44.52 -25.44 -2.28
C LYS A 883 -43.14 -24.82 -2.54
N GLY A 884 -43.11 -23.48 -2.57
CA GLY A 884 -41.91 -22.72 -2.88
C GLY A 884 -40.84 -22.92 -1.82
N ASP A 885 -39.78 -23.64 -2.17
CA ASP A 885 -38.53 -23.57 -1.45
C ASP A 885 -37.65 -22.50 -2.13
N SER A 886 -37.62 -21.31 -1.52
CA SER A 886 -36.86 -20.16 -2.04
C SER A 886 -35.35 -20.41 -2.05
N SER A 887 -34.86 -21.34 -1.22
CA SER A 887 -33.43 -21.61 -1.07
C SER A 887 -32.81 -22.28 -2.30
N LEU A 888 -33.48 -23.29 -2.87
CA LEU A 888 -33.06 -23.99 -4.09
C LEU A 888 -32.99 -23.07 -5.31
N ARG A 889 -33.93 -22.13 -5.42
CA ARG A 889 -33.94 -21.12 -6.50
C ARG A 889 -32.76 -20.17 -6.38
N ILE A 890 -32.45 -19.72 -5.16
CA ILE A 890 -31.29 -18.85 -4.88
C ILE A 890 -29.98 -19.52 -5.26
N TYR A 891 -29.79 -20.81 -4.94
CA TYR A 891 -28.55 -21.52 -5.29
C TYR A 891 -28.40 -21.73 -6.80
N LYS A 892 -29.48 -22.12 -7.51
CA LYS A 892 -29.43 -22.25 -8.98
C LYS A 892 -29.19 -20.92 -9.69
N GLU A 893 -29.83 -19.84 -9.25
CA GLU A 893 -29.55 -18.49 -9.76
C GLU A 893 -28.08 -18.12 -9.49
N SER A 894 -27.53 -18.47 -8.31
CA SER A 894 -26.11 -18.21 -7.98
C SER A 894 -25.08 -18.98 -8.82
N SER A 895 -25.34 -20.25 -9.17
CA SER A 895 -24.45 -21.03 -10.06
C SER A 895 -24.43 -20.44 -11.48
N LYS A 896 -25.58 -20.01 -12.00
CA LYS A 896 -25.71 -19.38 -13.32
C LYS A 896 -25.02 -18.04 -13.38
N ASP A 897 -25.23 -17.19 -12.39
CA ASP A 897 -24.59 -15.88 -12.29
C ASP A 897 -23.06 -16.02 -12.22
N LEU A 898 -22.56 -17.05 -11.53
CA LEU A 898 -21.14 -17.34 -11.45
C LEU A 898 -20.55 -17.80 -12.80
N LEU A 899 -21.24 -18.69 -13.53
CA LEU A 899 -20.83 -19.09 -14.88
C LEU A 899 -20.78 -17.87 -15.82
N HIS A 900 -21.79 -16.99 -15.73
CA HIS A 900 -21.84 -15.75 -16.49
C HIS A 900 -20.70 -14.78 -16.13
N LYS A 901 -20.34 -14.66 -14.84
CA LYS A 901 -19.18 -13.88 -14.38
C LYS A 901 -17.88 -14.29 -15.08
N TRP A 902 -17.73 -15.58 -15.38
CA TRP A 902 -16.58 -16.14 -16.10
C TRP A 902 -16.77 -16.23 -17.62
N GLY A 903 -17.80 -15.57 -18.18
CA GLY A 903 -18.08 -15.57 -19.61
C GLY A 903 -18.50 -16.94 -20.17
N ILE A 904 -18.93 -17.87 -19.32
CA ILE A 904 -19.40 -19.20 -19.72
C ILE A 904 -20.91 -19.10 -19.97
N SER A 905 -21.34 -19.12 -21.24
CA SER A 905 -22.74 -19.21 -21.60
C SER A 905 -23.26 -20.66 -21.50
N GLU A 906 -24.50 -20.84 -21.03
CA GLU A 906 -25.16 -22.17 -20.98
C GLU A 906 -25.48 -22.75 -22.37
N ASN A 907 -25.20 -22.02 -23.46
CA ASN A 907 -25.48 -22.45 -24.82
C ASN A 907 -24.19 -22.73 -25.60
N LYS A 908 -23.62 -23.93 -25.43
CA LYS A 908 -22.90 -24.71 -26.46
C LYS A 908 -22.53 -26.10 -25.97
#